data_AF-A0AAW0F3G8-F1
#
_entry.id   AF-A0AAW0F3G8-F1
#
_cell.length_a   1.000
_cell.length_b   1.000
_cell.length_c   1.000
_cell.angle_alpha   90.00
_cell.angle_beta   90.00
_cell.angle_gamma   90.00
#
_symmetry.space_group_name_H-M   'P 1'
#
loop_
_entity.id
_entity.type
_entity.pdbx_description
1 polymer ?
#
loop_
_entity_poly.entity_id
_entity_poly.type
_entity_poly.pdbx_seq_one_letter_code
_entity_poly.pdbx_strand_id
1 'polypeptide(L)'
;MCLPPLATATQRYCSTRHDNMSASTEDATLAQDAAPAAELLRCRTRLCDAYMRLLADRRAQYRDKVLLGALRPIQAEMQALLRRTMASPHHGVTSDGAAPPVELFTAVTPESLRRLKVTWMQAGGMSAQPGAAHTQHAHVRELRELYATLVSSGLLRTEEDVRLLLRELHDVDLLEPDGSFYEALFLGLWSLEDARHTTSPTSDGAAAGAAQATSVVAGEPRQLRRGVVGDLASHYMGHALAQLSSASAAPPGNSDAPPHTPVRLETWEIFFTTLANAQPAPKLVDLWWGRFIEWLDERERNAAGAAALDDGLPGDMASDLRAAVPYKVAHAVLAWCAQSRELQRALDYFKAVNQRGVAMHAGAAAFHPELAKPGCLTVPSSDAETQQLQLALLVKLMASTKSVKFDGGLRALVVRDVQRQISPAVLYAAPWGVINDLIAGLSVPSAMQLLRRCSSTSASATPAQPQPAEDEDEGAGGGGKAAAATDTPLNVPESRTIPFYLWAALLRRCGREHLQDEAESLFLFLRKKFSITALEKRELVEIMMRMYATMHPADFPSTMDVFLQHVLRVPDGEPPVTADAVLYELLIKSADSRNAAMMVFLEACAAGAALTEEVFEALMGSTQYKTVASLSRKLPHDYAASSLDAQLKIPANADAHLRREEALRARGKPLYDSTGDAG
;
A
#
# COMPACT_ATOMS: atom_id res chain seq x y z
N MET A 1 -45.06 -28.40 29.60
CA MET A 1 -45.56 -27.06 29.22
C MET A 1 -44.63 -26.54 28.15
N CYS A 2 -45.00 -26.76 26.89
CA CYS A 2 -44.22 -26.39 25.72
C CYS A 2 -44.85 -25.15 25.12
N LEU A 3 -44.12 -24.03 25.11
CA LEU A 3 -44.51 -22.83 24.39
C LEU A 3 -43.83 -22.85 23.01
N PRO A 4 -44.56 -22.55 21.91
CA PRO A 4 -44.01 -22.55 20.56
C PRO A 4 -43.34 -21.21 20.23
N PRO A 5 -42.40 -21.16 19.26
CA PRO A 5 -41.81 -19.91 18.79
C PRO A 5 -42.74 -19.19 17.80
N LEU A 6 -42.93 -17.90 18.03
CA LEU A 6 -43.60 -16.95 17.14
C LEU A 6 -42.77 -16.72 15.87
N ALA A 7 -43.31 -17.16 14.74
CA ALA A 7 -42.88 -16.79 13.41
C ALA A 7 -43.62 -15.52 12.98
N THR A 8 -42.91 -14.42 12.75
CA THR A 8 -43.46 -13.24 12.06
C THR A 8 -43.08 -13.28 10.59
N ALA A 9 -44.11 -13.45 9.76
CA ALA A 9 -44.07 -13.55 8.33
C ALA A 9 -43.79 -12.19 7.66
N THR A 10 -42.77 -12.13 6.82
CA THR A 10 -42.56 -11.03 5.86
C THR A 10 -43.35 -11.35 4.58
N GLN A 11 -44.56 -10.83 4.51
CA GLN A 11 -45.46 -11.02 3.37
C GLN A 11 -45.01 -10.14 2.19
N ARG A 12 -44.57 -10.80 1.12
CA ARG A 12 -44.31 -10.19 -0.20
C ARG A 12 -45.64 -9.72 -0.79
N TYR A 13 -45.80 -8.41 -0.95
CA TYR A 13 -46.86 -7.82 -1.78
C TYR A 13 -46.29 -7.50 -3.17
N CYS A 14 -46.48 -8.42 -4.11
CA CYS A 14 -46.41 -8.13 -5.54
C CYS A 14 -47.86 -8.04 -6.03
N SER A 15 -48.38 -6.83 -6.19
CA SER A 15 -49.65 -6.59 -6.87
C SER A 15 -49.37 -5.93 -8.21
N THR A 16 -49.49 -6.72 -9.27
CA THR A 16 -49.61 -6.28 -10.66
C THR A 16 -50.90 -5.48 -10.82
N ARG A 17 -50.78 -4.20 -11.16
CA ARG A 17 -51.91 -3.39 -11.65
C ARG A 17 -51.52 -2.77 -12.98
N HIS A 18 -52.09 -3.33 -14.04
CA HIS A 18 -52.21 -2.66 -15.34
C HIS A 18 -53.28 -1.59 -15.21
N ASP A 19 -52.93 -0.33 -15.43
CA ASP A 19 -53.85 0.70 -15.92
C ASP A 19 -53.02 1.71 -16.75
N ASN A 20 -53.40 1.82 -18.03
CA ASN A 20 -52.97 2.86 -18.96
C ASN A 20 -53.54 4.22 -18.52
N MET A 21 -52.76 5.30 -18.56
CA MET A 21 -53.12 6.59 -19.18
C MET A 21 -52.03 7.65 -18.92
N SER A 22 -51.42 8.14 -20.02
CA SER A 22 -50.75 9.44 -20.18
C SER A 22 -49.82 9.93 -19.06
N ALA A 23 -48.56 9.47 -19.07
CA ALA A 23 -47.47 10.20 -18.43
C ALA A 23 -47.15 11.44 -19.27
N SER A 24 -47.32 12.62 -18.66
CA SER A 24 -46.81 13.89 -19.14
C SER A 24 -45.30 13.81 -19.32
N THR A 25 -44.81 14.30 -20.45
CA THR A 25 -43.39 14.35 -20.84
C THR A 25 -42.50 15.13 -19.84
N GLU A 26 -43.10 15.85 -18.88
CA GLU A 26 -42.41 16.62 -17.84
C GLU A 26 -41.87 15.76 -16.68
N ASP A 27 -42.46 14.59 -16.38
CA ASP A 27 -41.98 13.71 -15.31
C ASP A 27 -40.78 12.86 -15.74
N ALA A 28 -40.62 12.61 -17.04
CA ALA A 28 -39.48 11.87 -17.59
C ALA A 28 -38.18 12.70 -17.58
N THR A 29 -38.28 14.03 -17.63
CA THR A 29 -37.13 14.94 -17.55
C THR A 29 -36.63 15.12 -16.12
N LEU A 30 -37.51 15.09 -15.11
CA LEU A 30 -37.12 15.19 -13.70
C LEU A 30 -36.38 13.94 -13.17
N ALA A 31 -36.67 12.76 -13.73
CA ALA A 31 -35.99 11.51 -13.36
C ALA A 31 -34.53 11.44 -13.84
N GLN A 32 -34.13 12.27 -14.81
CA GLN A 32 -32.78 12.27 -15.39
C GLN A 32 -31.79 13.15 -14.61
N ASP A 33 -32.29 14.09 -13.79
CA ASP A 33 -31.49 15.09 -13.08
C ASP A 33 -31.09 14.67 -11.63
N ALA A 34 -31.74 13.66 -11.03
CA ALA A 34 -31.36 13.09 -9.72
C ALA A 34 -30.23 12.05 -9.79
N ALA A 35 -29.80 11.67 -11.00
CA ALA A 35 -28.74 10.68 -11.25
C ALA A 35 -27.31 11.05 -10.77
N PRO A 36 -26.84 12.31 -10.78
CA PRO A 36 -25.43 12.61 -10.56
C PRO A 36 -24.99 12.53 -9.09
N ALA A 37 -25.86 12.87 -8.13
CA ALA A 37 -25.54 12.78 -6.70
C ALA A 37 -25.42 11.31 -6.23
N ALA A 38 -26.34 10.44 -6.68
CA ALA A 38 -26.29 9.00 -6.41
C ALA A 38 -25.04 8.35 -7.02
N GLU A 39 -24.65 8.72 -8.24
CA GLU A 39 -23.44 8.20 -8.87
C GLU A 39 -22.18 8.68 -8.15
N LEU A 40 -22.14 9.93 -7.68
CA LEU A 40 -21.03 10.44 -6.86
C LEU A 40 -20.88 9.69 -5.53
N LEU A 41 -21.99 9.36 -4.87
CA LEU A 41 -21.98 8.54 -3.65
C LEU A 41 -21.46 7.11 -3.95
N ARG A 42 -21.84 6.54 -5.09
CA ARG A 42 -21.33 5.25 -5.56
C ARG A 42 -19.82 5.31 -5.84
N CYS A 43 -19.33 6.38 -6.47
CA CYS A 43 -17.89 6.60 -6.67
C CYS A 43 -17.16 6.72 -5.32
N ARG A 44 -17.70 7.45 -4.35
CA ARG A 44 -17.11 7.57 -3.00
C ARG A 44 -17.00 6.20 -2.31
N THR A 45 -18.07 5.39 -2.39
CA THR A 45 -18.07 4.02 -1.85
C THR A 45 -17.02 3.15 -2.54
N ARG A 46 -16.95 3.20 -3.88
CA ARG A 46 -15.91 2.51 -4.67
C ARG A 46 -14.50 2.97 -4.29
N LEU A 47 -14.31 4.25 -4.00
CA LEU A 47 -13.03 4.82 -3.59
C LEU A 47 -12.60 4.28 -2.22
N CYS A 48 -13.50 4.28 -1.23
CA CYS A 48 -13.25 3.67 0.08
C CYS A 48 -12.87 2.19 -0.07
N ASP A 49 -13.66 1.41 -0.81
CA ASP A 49 -13.40 -0.01 -1.05
C ASP A 49 -12.04 -0.26 -1.72
N ALA A 50 -11.74 0.50 -2.77
CA ALA A 50 -10.46 0.40 -3.47
C ALA A 50 -9.29 0.69 -2.53
N TYR A 51 -9.41 1.74 -1.70
CA TYR A 51 -8.40 2.10 -0.73
C TYR A 51 -8.20 1.04 0.35
N MET A 52 -9.28 0.50 0.92
CA MET A 52 -9.21 -0.52 1.96
C MET A 52 -8.66 -1.86 1.43
N ARG A 53 -8.82 -2.16 0.14
CA ARG A 53 -8.20 -3.33 -0.52
C ARG A 53 -6.68 -3.18 -0.65
N LEU A 54 -6.13 -1.96 -0.68
CA LEU A 54 -4.69 -1.74 -0.78
C LEU A 54 -3.89 -2.31 0.40
N LEU A 55 -4.50 -2.49 1.57
CA LEU A 55 -3.83 -3.15 2.71
C LEU A 55 -3.36 -4.57 2.39
N ALA A 56 -4.09 -5.28 1.52
CA ALA A 56 -3.70 -6.62 1.09
C ALA A 56 -2.52 -6.58 0.11
N ASP A 57 -2.36 -5.49 -0.66
CA ASP A 57 -1.26 -5.32 -1.59
C ASP A 57 -0.14 -4.48 -0.97
N ARG A 58 0.85 -5.16 -0.38
CA ARG A 58 2.04 -4.54 0.20
C ARG A 58 2.73 -3.54 -0.72
N ARG A 59 2.62 -3.66 -2.05
CA ARG A 59 3.22 -2.72 -2.99
C ARG A 59 2.70 -1.31 -2.79
N ALA A 60 1.44 -1.12 -2.39
CA ALA A 60 0.86 0.20 -2.15
C ALA A 60 1.59 1.01 -1.07
N GLN A 61 2.30 0.34 -0.15
CA GLN A 61 3.06 0.98 0.93
C GLN A 61 4.39 1.57 0.47
N TYR A 62 4.93 1.16 -0.69
CA TYR A 62 6.22 1.63 -1.19
C TYR A 62 6.25 2.02 -2.67
N ARG A 63 5.22 1.68 -3.45
CA ARG A 63 5.03 2.11 -4.84
C ARG A 63 3.88 3.08 -4.94
N ASP A 64 4.21 4.32 -5.22
CA ASP A 64 3.23 5.39 -5.36
C ASP A 64 2.30 5.16 -6.55
N LYS A 65 2.78 4.56 -7.65
CA LYS A 65 1.95 4.23 -8.81
C LYS A 65 0.84 3.24 -8.48
N VAL A 66 1.07 2.28 -7.57
CA VAL A 66 0.05 1.30 -7.18
C VAL A 66 -1.06 1.99 -6.39
N LEU A 67 -0.69 2.82 -5.41
CA LEU A 67 -1.65 3.58 -4.60
C LEU A 67 -2.42 4.58 -5.47
N LEU A 68 -1.72 5.39 -6.26
CA LEU A 68 -2.34 6.40 -7.12
C LEU A 68 -3.14 5.78 -8.26
N GLY A 69 -2.69 4.65 -8.82
CA GLY A 69 -3.39 3.92 -9.86
C GLY A 69 -4.74 3.35 -9.40
N ALA A 70 -4.88 3.04 -8.11
CA ALA A 70 -6.16 2.61 -7.54
C ALA A 70 -7.12 3.78 -7.28
N LEU A 71 -6.61 4.95 -6.89
CA LEU A 71 -7.45 6.10 -6.48
C LEU A 71 -7.77 7.05 -7.63
N ARG A 72 -6.78 7.42 -8.45
CA ARG A 72 -6.91 8.48 -9.48
C ARG A 72 -8.03 8.23 -10.50
N PRO A 73 -8.27 7.01 -11.01
CA PRO A 73 -9.35 6.80 -11.98
C PRO A 73 -10.73 7.14 -11.39
N ILE A 74 -10.98 6.72 -10.14
CA ILE A 74 -12.23 6.98 -9.43
C ILE A 74 -12.35 8.47 -9.11
N GLN A 75 -11.27 9.09 -8.65
CA GLN A 75 -11.25 10.54 -8.41
C GLN A 75 -11.51 11.33 -9.70
N ALA A 76 -10.89 10.95 -10.82
CA ALA A 76 -11.12 11.61 -12.12
C ALA A 76 -12.59 11.49 -12.57
N GLU A 77 -13.21 10.33 -12.35
CA GLU A 77 -14.65 10.11 -12.58
C GLU A 77 -15.50 11.05 -11.70
N MET A 78 -15.20 11.15 -10.39
CA MET A 78 -15.87 12.09 -9.49
C MET A 78 -15.70 13.55 -9.93
N GLN A 79 -14.50 13.95 -10.35
CA GLN A 79 -14.24 15.30 -10.84
C GLN A 79 -15.03 15.61 -12.11
N ALA A 80 -15.12 14.65 -13.04
CA ALA A 80 -15.91 14.81 -14.26
C ALA A 80 -17.39 14.99 -13.94
N LEU A 81 -17.93 14.17 -13.02
CA LEU A 81 -19.32 14.28 -12.55
C LEU A 81 -19.58 15.62 -11.85
N LEU A 82 -18.72 16.06 -10.93
CA LEU A 82 -18.86 17.36 -10.24
C LEU A 82 -18.83 18.54 -11.23
N ARG A 83 -17.92 18.51 -12.22
CA ARG A 83 -17.86 19.54 -13.27
C ARG A 83 -19.12 19.53 -14.13
N ARG A 84 -19.67 18.35 -14.46
CA ARG A 84 -20.91 18.21 -15.24
C ARG A 84 -22.12 18.76 -14.46
N THR A 85 -22.23 18.46 -13.18
CA THR A 85 -23.30 18.98 -12.32
C THR A 85 -23.29 20.51 -12.31
N MET A 86 -22.11 21.13 -12.21
CA MET A 86 -21.98 22.59 -12.24
C MET A 86 -22.18 23.24 -13.61
N ALA A 87 -21.95 22.50 -14.70
CA ALA A 87 -22.16 23.00 -16.06
C ALA A 87 -23.63 22.93 -16.51
N SER A 88 -24.50 22.24 -15.76
CA SER A 88 -25.93 22.14 -16.09
C SER A 88 -26.62 23.51 -15.94
N PRO A 89 -27.16 24.09 -17.02
CA PRO A 89 -27.80 25.40 -16.97
C PRO A 89 -29.22 25.28 -16.38
N HIS A 90 -29.33 25.22 -15.06
CA HIS A 90 -30.63 25.36 -14.37
C HIS A 90 -31.01 26.83 -14.10
N HIS A 91 -30.20 27.78 -14.54
CA HIS A 91 -30.58 29.19 -14.55
C HIS A 91 -31.22 29.55 -15.89
N GLY A 92 -32.54 29.78 -15.86
CA GLY A 92 -33.29 30.51 -16.89
C GLY A 92 -32.86 31.98 -16.96
N VAL A 93 -31.60 32.23 -17.30
CA VAL A 93 -31.07 33.56 -17.58
C VAL A 93 -30.58 33.56 -19.03
N THR A 94 -31.45 34.11 -19.87
CA THR A 94 -31.25 34.76 -21.17
C THR A 94 -30.06 34.34 -22.03
N SER A 95 -30.41 33.91 -23.25
CA SER A 95 -29.57 33.85 -24.43
C SER A 95 -28.64 35.07 -24.54
N ASP A 96 -27.37 34.87 -24.24
CA ASP A 96 -26.31 35.55 -24.97
C ASP A 96 -25.21 34.52 -25.25
N GLY A 97 -24.89 34.35 -26.53
CA GLY A 97 -24.19 33.21 -27.11
C GLY A 97 -22.69 33.12 -26.80
N ALA A 98 -22.31 33.13 -25.52
CA ALA A 98 -20.96 32.81 -25.09
C ALA A 98 -20.95 31.44 -24.43
N ALA A 99 -20.24 30.47 -25.02
CA ALA A 99 -20.01 29.17 -24.41
C ALA A 99 -19.40 29.35 -23.00
N PRO A 100 -19.89 28.64 -21.97
CA PRO A 100 -19.32 28.74 -20.62
C PRO A 100 -17.85 28.33 -20.68
N PRO A 101 -16.92 29.13 -20.12
CA PRO A 101 -15.50 28.81 -20.17
C PRO A 101 -15.24 27.52 -19.40
N VAL A 102 -14.55 26.59 -20.07
CA VAL A 102 -14.13 25.27 -19.57
C VAL A 102 -13.18 25.36 -18.35
N GLU A 103 -12.80 26.57 -17.93
CA GLU A 103 -11.80 26.87 -16.88
C GLU A 103 -12.35 26.98 -15.44
N LEU A 104 -13.61 26.63 -15.20
CA LEU A 104 -14.34 26.98 -13.96
C LEU A 104 -13.79 26.42 -12.63
N PHE A 105 -12.78 25.53 -12.61
CA PHE A 105 -12.28 24.94 -11.36
C PHE A 105 -10.77 24.67 -11.37
N THR A 106 -9.97 25.69 -11.69
CA THR A 106 -8.53 25.65 -11.40
C THR A 106 -8.24 25.81 -9.90
N ALA A 107 -9.11 26.49 -9.14
CA ALA A 107 -9.01 26.65 -7.68
C ALA A 107 -10.39 26.64 -6.99
N VAL A 108 -10.45 26.13 -5.76
CA VAL A 108 -11.67 26.16 -4.92
C VAL A 108 -11.76 27.52 -4.24
N THR A 109 -12.90 28.21 -4.38
CA THR A 109 -13.14 29.54 -3.79
C THR A 109 -14.48 29.55 -3.04
N PRO A 110 -14.70 30.46 -2.08
CA PRO A 110 -16.00 30.62 -1.43
C PRO A 110 -17.16 30.73 -2.44
N GLU A 111 -16.95 31.48 -3.53
CA GLU A 111 -17.99 31.71 -4.53
C GLU A 111 -18.26 30.48 -5.41
N SER A 112 -17.23 29.70 -5.73
CA SER A 112 -17.45 28.43 -6.44
C SER A 112 -18.13 27.39 -5.55
N LEU A 113 -17.86 27.40 -4.23
CA LEU A 113 -18.54 26.56 -3.25
C LEU A 113 -20.01 26.92 -3.07
N ARG A 114 -20.36 28.21 -2.96
CA ARG A 114 -21.76 28.65 -2.89
C ARG A 114 -22.56 28.20 -4.10
N ARG A 115 -22.01 28.41 -5.31
CA ARG A 115 -22.64 27.95 -6.56
C ARG A 115 -22.83 26.43 -6.55
N LEU A 116 -21.80 25.67 -6.18
CA LEU A 116 -21.88 24.23 -6.07
C LEU A 116 -22.94 23.76 -5.06
N LYS A 117 -23.01 24.39 -3.87
CA LYS A 117 -24.05 24.11 -2.88
C LYS A 117 -25.44 24.30 -3.50
N VAL A 118 -25.72 25.45 -4.10
CA VAL A 118 -27.03 25.73 -4.72
C VAL A 118 -27.37 24.68 -5.77
N THR A 119 -26.45 24.36 -6.68
CA THR A 119 -26.67 23.35 -7.72
C THR A 119 -26.87 21.95 -7.14
N TRP A 120 -26.10 21.57 -6.12
CA TRP A 120 -26.24 20.28 -5.43
C TRP A 120 -27.62 20.14 -4.79
N MET A 121 -28.05 21.16 -4.05
CA MET A 121 -29.33 21.16 -3.37
C MET A 121 -30.51 21.12 -4.36
N GLN A 122 -30.39 21.82 -5.48
CA GLN A 122 -31.37 21.78 -6.58
C GLN A 122 -31.43 20.39 -7.24
N ALA A 123 -30.27 19.78 -7.52
CA ALA A 123 -30.20 18.42 -8.09
C ALA A 123 -30.78 17.35 -7.14
N GLY A 124 -30.66 17.57 -5.83
CA GLY A 124 -31.29 16.74 -4.80
C GLY A 124 -32.81 16.95 -4.65
N GLY A 125 -33.44 17.77 -5.49
CA GLY A 125 -34.88 18.07 -5.42
C GLY A 125 -35.29 18.88 -4.19
N MET A 126 -34.33 19.49 -3.47
CA MET A 126 -34.60 20.22 -2.25
C MET A 126 -34.79 21.71 -2.55
N SER A 127 -36.05 22.12 -2.72
CA SER A 127 -36.39 23.55 -2.79
C SER A 127 -36.23 24.17 -1.39
N ALA A 128 -35.67 25.38 -1.33
CA ALA A 128 -35.46 26.15 -0.11
C ALA A 128 -36.77 26.71 0.46
N GLN A 129 -37.81 25.88 0.66
CA GLN A 129 -39.01 26.27 1.38
C GLN A 129 -38.84 25.96 2.88
N PRO A 130 -38.75 26.99 3.74
CA PRO A 130 -38.62 26.82 5.18
C PRO A 130 -39.99 26.49 5.78
N GLY A 131 -40.12 25.34 6.45
CA GLY A 131 -41.38 25.05 7.15
C GLY A 131 -41.45 23.73 7.93
N ALA A 132 -40.67 22.70 7.58
CA ALA A 132 -40.75 21.39 8.25
C ALA A 132 -39.39 20.97 8.83
N ALA A 133 -39.36 20.52 10.09
CA ALA A 133 -38.14 20.00 10.74
C ALA A 133 -37.47 18.85 9.92
N HIS A 134 -38.28 18.03 9.25
CA HIS A 134 -37.82 16.95 8.38
C HIS A 134 -37.03 17.45 7.17
N THR A 135 -37.39 18.61 6.58
CA THR A 135 -36.65 19.18 5.44
C THR A 135 -35.33 19.80 5.88
N GLN A 136 -35.22 20.30 7.11
CA GLN A 136 -33.98 20.79 7.69
C GLN A 136 -32.96 19.66 7.93
N HIS A 137 -33.39 18.50 8.45
CA HIS A 137 -32.50 17.36 8.65
C HIS A 137 -31.96 16.79 7.32
N ALA A 138 -32.83 16.66 6.33
CA ALA A 138 -32.41 16.26 4.99
C ALA A 138 -31.39 17.27 4.41
N HIS A 139 -31.64 18.57 4.57
CA HIS A 139 -30.74 19.64 4.14
C HIS A 139 -29.33 19.53 4.72
N VAL A 140 -29.23 19.36 6.04
CA VAL A 140 -27.94 19.19 6.72
C VAL A 140 -27.21 17.94 6.24
N ARG A 141 -27.93 16.83 6.00
CA ARG A 141 -27.33 15.59 5.49
C ARG A 141 -26.77 15.78 4.09
N GLU A 142 -27.54 16.37 3.17
CA GLU A 142 -27.09 16.60 1.79
C GLU A 142 -25.87 17.53 1.73
N LEU A 143 -25.83 18.58 2.56
CA LEU A 143 -24.65 19.46 2.65
C LEU A 143 -23.41 18.68 3.11
N ARG A 144 -23.51 17.85 4.16
CA ARG A 144 -22.37 17.03 4.60
C ARG A 144 -21.91 16.05 3.53
N GLU A 145 -22.85 15.44 2.81
CA GLU A 145 -22.52 14.54 1.71
C GLU A 145 -21.81 15.27 0.58
N LEU A 146 -22.22 16.50 0.24
CA LEU A 146 -21.52 17.36 -0.71
C LEU A 146 -20.08 17.62 -0.26
N TYR A 147 -19.86 18.06 0.99
CA TYR A 147 -18.52 18.35 1.50
C TYR A 147 -17.61 17.12 1.49
N ALA A 148 -18.09 15.97 1.98
CA ALA A 148 -17.33 14.73 1.94
C ALA A 148 -17.01 14.29 0.51
N THR A 149 -17.95 14.48 -0.43
CA THR A 149 -17.73 14.17 -1.86
C THR A 149 -16.67 15.09 -2.46
N LEU A 150 -16.73 16.39 -2.17
CA LEU A 150 -15.79 17.37 -2.67
C LEU A 150 -14.36 17.07 -2.19
N VAL A 151 -14.20 16.75 -0.90
CA VAL A 151 -12.89 16.43 -0.30
C VAL A 151 -12.27 15.18 -0.93
N SER A 152 -13.06 14.11 -1.11
CA SER A 152 -12.55 12.84 -1.65
C SER A 152 -12.36 12.84 -3.18
N SER A 153 -12.95 13.80 -3.90
CA SER A 153 -12.85 13.92 -5.36
C SER A 153 -11.45 14.25 -5.89
N GLY A 154 -10.54 14.73 -5.02
CA GLY A 154 -9.23 15.21 -5.43
C GLY A 154 -9.25 16.52 -6.24
N LEU A 155 -10.36 17.28 -6.19
CA LEU A 155 -10.41 18.66 -6.67
C LEU A 155 -9.58 19.60 -5.79
N LEU A 156 -9.51 19.33 -4.49
CA LEU A 156 -8.66 20.07 -3.56
C LEU A 156 -7.20 19.79 -3.90
N ARG A 157 -6.42 20.86 -4.07
CA ARG A 157 -5.00 20.79 -4.45
C ARG A 157 -4.10 21.02 -3.27
N THR A 158 -4.49 21.87 -2.34
CA THR A 158 -3.63 22.26 -1.20
C THR A 158 -4.31 22.01 0.13
N GLU A 159 -3.52 21.98 1.21
CA GLU A 159 -4.06 21.98 2.57
C GLU A 159 -4.94 23.22 2.83
N GLU A 160 -4.61 24.37 2.23
CA GLU A 160 -5.43 25.59 2.37
C GLU A 160 -6.83 25.43 1.79
N ASP A 161 -6.99 24.66 0.71
CA ASP A 161 -8.32 24.33 0.18
C ASP A 161 -9.15 23.53 1.18
N VAL A 162 -8.51 22.62 1.93
CA VAL A 162 -9.18 21.85 3.00
C VAL A 162 -9.60 22.77 4.14
N ARG A 163 -8.71 23.69 4.56
CA ARG A 163 -9.03 24.67 5.62
C ARG A 163 -10.14 25.62 5.19
N LEU A 164 -10.18 26.02 3.92
CA LEU A 164 -11.28 26.78 3.34
C LEU A 164 -12.61 26.03 3.48
N LEU A 165 -12.64 24.73 3.14
CA LEU A 165 -13.86 23.93 3.30
C LEU A 165 -14.30 23.82 4.76
N LEU A 166 -13.37 23.61 5.69
CA LEU A 166 -13.67 23.56 7.12
C LEU A 166 -14.25 24.89 7.63
N ARG A 167 -13.69 26.03 7.20
CA ARG A 167 -14.23 27.36 7.52
C ARG A 167 -15.61 27.57 6.93
N GLU A 168 -15.83 27.22 5.66
CA GLU A 168 -17.15 27.34 5.03
C GLU A 168 -18.19 26.44 5.72
N LEU A 169 -17.81 25.22 6.10
CA LEU A 169 -18.68 24.31 6.83
C LEU A 169 -19.06 24.87 8.22
N HIS A 170 -18.08 25.42 8.94
CA HIS A 170 -18.27 25.90 10.32
C HIS A 170 -18.86 27.31 10.40
N ASP A 171 -18.29 28.28 9.68
CA ASP A 171 -18.61 29.70 9.83
C ASP A 171 -19.85 30.11 9.00
N VAL A 172 -20.08 29.46 7.86
CA VAL A 172 -21.16 29.82 6.92
C VAL A 172 -22.36 28.90 7.09
N ASP A 173 -22.15 27.58 7.01
CA ASP A 173 -23.25 26.62 7.10
C ASP A 173 -23.58 26.24 8.57
N LEU A 174 -22.76 26.67 9.54
CA LEU A 174 -22.93 26.38 10.96
C LEU A 174 -22.99 24.88 11.26
N LEU A 175 -22.22 24.10 10.49
CA LEU A 175 -22.12 22.66 10.61
C LEU A 175 -20.77 22.24 11.18
N GLU A 176 -20.77 21.20 12.00
CA GLU A 176 -19.55 20.49 12.35
C GLU A 176 -19.27 19.34 11.38
N PRO A 177 -17.99 19.07 11.05
CA PRO A 177 -17.60 17.90 10.28
C PRO A 177 -17.93 16.61 11.02
N ASP A 178 -18.48 15.64 10.29
CA ASP A 178 -18.82 14.32 10.82
C ASP A 178 -17.76 13.27 10.44
N GLY A 179 -17.94 12.02 10.92
CA GLY A 179 -17.04 10.92 10.55
C GLY A 179 -16.90 10.73 9.03
N SER A 180 -17.97 10.94 8.26
CA SER A 180 -17.97 10.81 6.80
C SER A 180 -17.05 11.82 6.13
N PHE A 181 -17.02 13.06 6.64
CA PHE A 181 -16.09 14.09 6.21
C PHE A 181 -14.63 13.68 6.46
N TYR A 182 -14.29 13.20 7.67
CA TYR A 182 -12.92 12.80 8.01
C TYR A 182 -12.46 11.57 7.23
N GLU A 183 -13.33 10.60 7.03
CA GLU A 183 -13.11 9.44 6.16
C GLU A 183 -12.76 9.88 4.73
N ALA A 184 -13.56 10.77 4.15
CA ALA A 184 -13.28 11.36 2.85
C ALA A 184 -11.98 12.17 2.83
N LEU A 185 -11.67 12.88 3.91
CA LEU A 185 -10.45 13.66 4.05
C LEU A 185 -9.21 12.79 3.99
N PHE A 186 -9.15 11.72 4.78
CA PHE A 186 -8.00 10.80 4.75
C PHE A 186 -7.77 10.17 3.37
N LEU A 187 -8.83 9.93 2.60
CA LEU A 187 -8.73 9.49 1.20
C LEU A 187 -8.23 10.62 0.28
N GLY A 188 -8.74 11.84 0.48
CA GLY A 188 -8.39 13.03 -0.29
C GLY A 188 -6.95 13.53 -0.06
N LEU A 189 -6.33 13.25 1.08
CA LEU A 189 -4.95 13.69 1.39
C LEU A 189 -3.94 13.21 0.33
N TRP A 190 -4.16 12.05 -0.30
CA TRP A 190 -3.27 11.50 -1.34
C TRP A 190 -3.33 12.26 -2.67
N SER A 191 -4.34 13.11 -2.86
CA SER A 191 -4.47 13.96 -4.05
C SER A 191 -3.80 15.32 -3.93
N LEU A 192 -3.50 15.78 -2.71
CA LEU A 192 -2.92 17.09 -2.45
C LEU A 192 -1.52 17.24 -3.08
N GLU A 193 -1.23 18.43 -3.58
CA GLU A 193 0.06 18.84 -4.10
C GLU A 193 1.13 18.87 -3.01
N ASP A 194 0.77 19.24 -1.77
CA ASP A 194 1.64 19.15 -0.60
C ASP A 194 2.17 17.72 -0.38
N ALA A 195 1.33 16.73 -0.70
CA ALA A 195 1.64 15.32 -0.63
C ALA A 195 2.39 14.81 -1.87
N ARG A 196 2.53 15.60 -2.94
CA ARG A 196 3.23 15.23 -4.18
C ARG A 196 4.62 15.84 -4.23
N HIS A 197 5.57 15.13 -4.83
CA HIS A 197 6.82 15.75 -5.26
C HIS A 197 6.51 16.58 -6.50
N THR A 198 6.53 17.91 -6.37
CA THR A 198 6.42 18.81 -7.52
C THR A 198 7.69 18.68 -8.36
N THR A 199 7.62 17.92 -9.44
CA THR A 199 8.70 17.84 -10.44
C THR A 199 8.65 19.01 -11.42
N SER A 200 8.07 20.15 -11.05
CA SER A 200 7.96 21.31 -11.95
C SER A 200 9.27 22.11 -11.92
N PRO A 201 10.06 22.12 -13.01
CA PRO A 201 11.08 23.14 -13.22
C PRO A 201 10.37 24.42 -13.69
N THR A 202 9.58 25.05 -12.82
CA THR A 202 9.10 26.40 -13.11
C THR A 202 10.25 27.36 -12.86
N SER A 203 10.81 27.78 -14.00
CA SER A 203 11.67 28.93 -14.25
C SER A 203 11.62 30.04 -13.21
N ASP A 204 12.83 30.53 -12.93
CA ASP A 204 13.17 31.86 -12.42
C ASP A 204 12.83 32.15 -10.95
N GLY A 205 13.81 31.92 -10.07
CA GLY A 205 14.00 32.82 -8.93
C GLY A 205 14.38 32.26 -7.56
N ALA A 206 14.67 30.96 -7.39
CA ALA A 206 15.10 30.43 -6.09
C ALA A 206 16.52 29.87 -6.13
N ALA A 207 17.36 30.34 -5.22
CA ALA A 207 18.77 30.06 -5.07
C ALA A 207 19.12 28.56 -5.14
N ALA A 208 20.36 28.28 -5.56
CA ALA A 208 21.01 26.98 -5.67
C ALA A 208 20.98 26.16 -4.37
N GLY A 209 19.82 25.60 -4.04
CA GLY A 209 19.59 24.72 -2.90
C GLY A 209 18.91 23.45 -3.36
N ALA A 210 19.72 22.39 -3.50
CA ALA A 210 19.32 20.98 -3.57
C ALA A 210 18.07 20.66 -4.40
N ALA A 211 18.24 20.50 -5.72
CA ALA A 211 17.35 19.64 -6.49
C ALA A 211 17.39 18.24 -5.86
N GLN A 212 16.41 17.93 -5.01
CA GLN A 212 16.33 16.65 -4.31
C GLN A 212 16.28 15.55 -5.38
N ALA A 213 17.34 14.75 -5.49
CA ALA A 213 17.41 13.66 -6.45
C ALA A 213 16.14 12.81 -6.32
N THR A 214 15.49 12.53 -7.45
CA THR A 214 14.24 11.77 -7.45
C THR A 214 14.51 10.37 -6.91
N SER A 215 14.13 10.13 -5.65
CA SER A 215 14.34 8.84 -5.00
C SER A 215 13.59 7.76 -5.77
N VAL A 216 14.30 6.76 -6.31
CA VAL A 216 13.69 5.65 -7.04
C VAL A 216 13.49 4.47 -6.09
N VAL A 217 12.26 3.97 -6.02
CA VAL A 217 11.91 2.79 -5.24
C VAL A 217 11.42 1.71 -6.18
N ALA A 218 12.15 0.58 -6.23
CA ALA A 218 11.74 -0.62 -6.93
C ALA A 218 11.36 -0.41 -8.41
N GLY A 219 12.19 0.33 -9.17
CA GLY A 219 11.89 0.63 -10.58
C GLY A 219 11.27 2.00 -10.84
N GLU A 220 10.73 2.67 -9.82
CA GLU A 220 9.81 3.78 -10.02
C GLU A 220 10.23 5.03 -9.22
N PRO A 221 10.21 6.23 -9.83
CA PRO A 221 10.45 7.47 -9.11
C PRO A 221 9.34 7.69 -8.09
N ARG A 222 9.74 8.08 -6.88
CA ARG A 222 8.83 8.47 -5.80
C ARG A 222 8.06 9.72 -6.22
N GLN A 223 6.74 9.64 -6.14
CA GLN A 223 5.81 10.73 -6.47
C GLN A 223 5.20 11.35 -5.22
N LEU A 224 5.24 10.66 -4.07
CA LEU A 224 4.54 11.06 -2.86
C LEU A 224 5.44 11.31 -1.66
N ARG A 225 5.20 12.43 -0.99
CA ARG A 225 5.71 12.79 0.33
C ARG A 225 4.85 12.13 1.41
N ARG A 226 4.91 10.80 1.48
CA ARG A 226 4.13 9.96 2.42
C ARG A 226 4.15 10.43 3.89
N GLY A 227 5.26 10.98 4.37
CA GLY A 227 5.36 11.54 5.72
C GLY A 227 4.39 12.70 5.96
N VAL A 228 4.28 13.63 4.99
CA VAL A 228 3.35 14.77 5.05
C VAL A 228 1.90 14.28 5.16
N VAL A 229 1.53 13.24 4.41
CA VAL A 229 0.20 12.63 4.50
C VAL A 229 -0.06 12.06 5.89
N GLY A 230 0.93 11.40 6.50
CA GLY A 230 0.83 10.87 7.86
C GLY A 230 0.67 11.96 8.93
N ASP A 231 1.38 13.07 8.78
CA ASP A 231 1.31 14.22 9.67
C ASP A 231 -0.06 14.91 9.57
N LEU A 232 -0.53 15.17 8.34
CA LEU A 232 -1.86 15.74 8.10
C LEU A 232 -2.97 14.83 8.61
N ALA A 233 -2.89 13.52 8.35
CA ALA A 233 -3.88 12.57 8.87
C ALA A 233 -3.92 12.59 10.40
N SER A 234 -2.76 12.64 11.06
CA SER A 234 -2.68 12.74 12.52
C SER A 234 -3.27 14.05 13.05
N HIS A 235 -2.99 15.17 12.38
CA HIS A 235 -3.57 16.48 12.71
C HIS A 235 -5.10 16.45 12.66
N TYR A 236 -5.68 16.00 11.55
CA TYR A 236 -7.14 15.98 11.38
C TYR A 236 -7.84 14.93 12.25
N MET A 237 -7.19 13.80 12.54
CA MET A 237 -7.71 12.84 13.52
C MET A 237 -7.74 13.43 14.94
N GLY A 238 -6.70 14.19 15.32
CA GLY A 238 -6.67 14.94 16.57
C GLY A 238 -7.80 15.97 16.65
N HIS A 239 -8.06 16.69 15.55
CA HIS A 239 -9.17 17.63 15.45
C HIS A 239 -10.54 16.94 15.64
N ALA A 240 -10.76 15.80 14.98
CA ALA A 240 -12.01 15.03 15.12
C ALA A 240 -12.25 14.55 16.57
N LEU A 241 -11.19 14.09 17.25
CA LEU A 241 -11.27 13.65 18.65
C LEU A 241 -11.48 14.81 19.64
N ALA A 242 -10.93 16.00 19.34
CA ALA A 242 -11.16 17.20 20.14
C ALA A 242 -12.65 17.59 20.13
N GLN A 243 -13.31 17.49 18.97
CA GLN A 243 -14.75 17.76 18.82
C GLN A 243 -15.62 16.78 19.62
N LEU A 244 -15.23 15.50 19.69
CA LEU A 244 -15.94 14.51 20.51
C LEU A 244 -15.96 14.92 21.99
N SER A 245 -14.85 15.51 22.46
CA SER A 245 -14.69 15.94 23.86
C SER A 245 -15.53 17.17 24.19
N SER A 246 -15.71 18.09 23.24
CA SER A 246 -16.60 19.25 23.41
C SER A 246 -18.08 18.87 23.33
N ALA A 247 -18.45 17.93 22.46
CA ALA A 247 -19.83 17.47 22.29
C ALA A 247 -20.37 16.74 23.54
N SER A 248 -19.52 15.97 24.23
CA SER A 248 -19.90 15.24 25.46
C SER A 248 -20.25 16.15 26.65
N ALA A 249 -19.98 17.45 26.59
CA ALA A 249 -20.30 18.40 27.66
C ALA A 249 -21.70 19.06 27.50
N ALA A 250 -22.39 18.84 26.38
CA ALA A 250 -23.73 19.38 26.17
C ALA A 250 -24.79 18.57 26.94
N PRO A 251 -25.74 19.22 27.65
CA PRO A 251 -26.79 18.51 28.37
C PRO A 251 -27.69 17.72 27.39
N PRO A 252 -28.19 16.53 27.78
CA PRO A 252 -29.05 15.71 26.94
C PRO A 252 -30.38 16.41 26.71
N GLY A 253 -30.46 17.20 25.63
CA GLY A 253 -31.69 17.82 25.16
C GLY A 253 -32.47 16.88 24.24
N ASN A 254 -33.79 16.87 24.36
CA ASN A 254 -34.79 16.06 23.63
C ASN A 254 -34.83 16.33 22.10
N SER A 255 -33.70 16.19 21.41
CA SER A 255 -33.60 16.32 19.96
C SER A 255 -33.60 14.93 19.33
N ASP A 256 -34.67 14.60 18.59
CA ASP A 256 -34.81 13.37 17.77
C ASP A 256 -33.82 13.29 16.59
N ALA A 257 -32.87 14.24 16.48
CA ALA A 257 -31.84 14.23 15.45
C ALA A 257 -30.77 13.15 15.76
N PRO A 258 -30.34 12.35 14.76
CA PRO A 258 -29.27 11.38 14.96
C PRO A 258 -27.99 12.08 15.44
N PRO A 259 -27.34 11.59 16.51
CA PRO A 259 -26.22 12.28 17.13
C PRO A 259 -25.06 12.44 16.15
N HIS A 260 -24.63 13.68 15.95
CA HIS A 260 -23.44 13.99 15.17
C HIS A 260 -22.23 13.37 15.87
N THR A 261 -21.60 12.40 15.21
CA THR A 261 -20.44 11.70 15.76
C THR A 261 -19.24 12.00 14.86
N PRO A 262 -18.27 12.82 15.30
CA PRO A 262 -17.10 13.18 14.49
C PRO A 262 -16.16 11.98 14.26
N VAL A 263 -16.21 10.96 15.12
CA VAL A 263 -15.34 9.77 15.02
C VAL A 263 -16.17 8.50 15.14
N ARG A 264 -16.10 7.66 14.09
CA ARG A 264 -16.73 6.33 14.05
C ARG A 264 -15.66 5.23 13.94
N LEU A 265 -16.08 3.96 13.95
CA LEU A 265 -15.16 2.84 13.73
C LEU A 265 -14.52 2.92 12.35
N GLU A 266 -15.29 3.32 11.34
CA GLU A 266 -14.87 3.44 9.94
C GLU A 266 -13.82 4.55 9.79
N THR A 267 -13.98 5.64 10.55
CA THR A 267 -12.99 6.71 10.65
C THR A 267 -11.64 6.18 11.13
N TRP A 268 -11.62 5.33 12.16
CA TRP A 268 -10.41 4.66 12.63
C TRP A 268 -9.83 3.67 11.60
N GLU A 269 -10.67 2.91 10.91
CA GLU A 269 -10.23 1.97 9.87
C GLU A 269 -9.47 2.68 8.73
N ILE A 270 -10.05 3.77 8.20
CA ILE A 270 -9.42 4.56 7.14
C ILE A 270 -8.20 5.30 7.68
N PHE A 271 -8.25 5.82 8.91
CA PHE A 271 -7.11 6.49 9.53
C PHE A 271 -5.90 5.56 9.67
N PHE A 272 -6.06 4.37 10.28
CA PHE A 272 -4.95 3.41 10.40
C PHE A 272 -4.48 2.89 9.05
N THR A 273 -5.38 2.75 8.07
CA THR A 273 -4.98 2.43 6.69
C THR A 273 -4.10 3.53 6.09
N THR A 274 -4.42 4.78 6.37
CA THR A 274 -3.60 5.93 5.97
C THR A 274 -2.25 5.94 6.66
N LEU A 275 -2.19 5.70 7.97
CA LEU A 275 -0.91 5.53 8.67
C LEU A 275 -0.09 4.37 8.09
N ALA A 276 -0.71 3.23 7.82
CA ALA A 276 -0.01 2.08 7.24
C ALA A 276 0.59 2.39 5.86
N ASN A 277 -0.04 3.24 5.06
CA ASN A 277 0.50 3.68 3.77
C ASN A 277 1.47 4.86 3.91
N ALA A 278 1.31 5.73 4.91
CA ALA A 278 2.16 6.89 5.16
C ALA A 278 3.52 6.53 5.79
N GLN A 279 3.58 5.39 6.50
CA GLN A 279 4.76 4.91 7.23
C GLN A 279 5.28 5.94 8.26
N PRO A 280 4.43 6.37 9.22
CA PRO A 280 4.84 7.27 10.29
C PRO A 280 5.85 6.59 11.23
N ALA A 281 6.47 7.41 12.09
CA ALA A 281 7.40 6.91 13.11
C ALA A 281 6.72 5.95 14.10
N PRO A 282 7.42 4.91 14.59
CA PRO A 282 6.84 3.90 15.50
C PRO A 282 6.13 4.46 16.73
N LYS A 283 6.73 5.47 17.38
CA LYS A 283 6.15 6.10 18.58
C LYS A 283 4.78 6.74 18.32
N LEU A 284 4.58 7.28 17.11
CA LEU A 284 3.32 7.90 16.73
C LEU A 284 2.23 6.83 16.54
N VAL A 285 2.57 5.67 15.96
CA VAL A 285 1.64 4.54 15.84
C VAL A 285 1.27 3.99 17.20
N ASP A 286 2.23 3.85 18.12
CA ASP A 286 1.96 3.40 19.50
C ASP A 286 0.99 4.35 20.22
N LEU A 287 1.19 5.66 20.07
CA LEU A 287 0.31 6.68 20.65
C LEU A 287 -1.12 6.55 20.10
N TRP A 288 -1.26 6.48 18.78
CA TRP A 288 -2.57 6.34 18.15
C TRP A 288 -3.24 5.01 18.46
N TRP A 289 -2.47 3.93 18.56
CA TRP A 289 -2.96 2.62 18.98
C TRP A 289 -3.50 2.65 20.41
N GLY A 290 -2.74 3.23 21.35
CA GLY A 290 -3.19 3.40 22.74
C GLY A 290 -4.49 4.19 22.81
N ARG A 291 -4.55 5.35 22.13
CA ARG A 291 -5.74 6.20 22.12
C ARG A 291 -6.95 5.51 21.48
N PHE A 292 -6.74 4.74 20.43
CA PHE A 292 -7.78 3.94 19.78
C PHE A 292 -8.37 2.89 20.72
N ILE A 293 -7.52 2.15 21.43
CA ILE A 293 -7.95 1.12 22.37
C ILE A 293 -8.75 1.73 23.53
N GLU A 294 -8.29 2.86 24.09
CA GLU A 294 -9.03 3.61 25.12
C GLU A 294 -10.42 4.01 24.64
N TRP A 295 -10.49 4.63 23.45
CA TRP A 295 -11.76 5.07 22.85
C TRP A 295 -12.71 3.89 22.60
N LEU A 296 -12.17 2.75 22.16
CA LEU A 296 -12.94 1.54 21.89
C LEU A 296 -13.55 0.96 23.17
N ASP A 297 -12.76 0.91 24.25
CA ASP A 297 -13.21 0.44 25.57
C ASP A 297 -14.20 1.42 26.23
N GLU A 298 -14.03 2.74 26.04
CA GLU A 298 -15.01 3.76 26.45
C GLU A 298 -16.36 3.56 25.75
N ARG A 299 -16.34 3.34 24.43
CA ARG A 299 -17.55 3.11 23.64
C ARG A 299 -18.33 1.88 24.13
N GLU A 300 -17.64 0.77 24.35
CA GLU A 300 -18.28 -0.48 24.80
C GLU A 300 -18.87 -0.35 26.21
N ARG A 301 -18.14 0.29 27.13
CA ARG A 301 -18.65 0.57 28.48
C ARG A 301 -19.90 1.44 28.46
N ASN A 302 -19.92 2.46 27.59
CA ASN A 302 -21.10 3.31 27.43
C ASN A 302 -22.30 2.55 26.86
N ALA A 303 -22.07 1.66 25.88
CA ALA A 303 -23.11 0.80 25.33
C ALA A 303 -23.66 -0.21 26.36
N ALA A 304 -22.77 -0.85 27.12
CA ALA A 304 -23.14 -1.78 28.20
C ALA A 304 -23.88 -1.06 29.34
N GLY A 305 -23.47 0.15 29.71
CA GLY A 305 -24.15 0.96 30.72
C GLY A 305 -25.57 1.36 30.31
N ALA A 306 -25.77 1.70 29.04
CA ALA A 306 -27.10 1.97 28.49
C ALA A 306 -28.01 0.73 28.52
N ALA A 307 -27.47 -0.46 28.18
CA ALA A 307 -28.22 -1.71 28.24
C ALA A 307 -28.53 -2.15 29.69
N ALA A 308 -27.60 -1.96 30.63
CA ALA A 308 -27.79 -2.32 32.04
C ALA A 308 -28.86 -1.46 32.74
N LEU A 309 -29.02 -0.20 32.32
CA LEU A 309 -30.11 0.68 32.79
C LEU A 309 -31.49 0.17 32.35
N ASP A 310 -31.57 -0.56 31.23
CA ASP A 310 -32.81 -1.12 30.69
C ASP A 310 -33.15 -2.49 31.31
N ASP A 311 -32.13 -3.32 31.60
CA ASP A 311 -32.30 -4.71 32.06
C ASP A 311 -32.07 -4.95 33.58
N GLY A 312 -31.70 -3.93 34.37
CA GLY A 312 -31.56 -4.04 35.84
C GLY A 312 -30.46 -5.00 36.33
N LEU A 313 -29.45 -5.29 35.50
CA LEU A 313 -28.35 -6.21 35.81
C LEU A 313 -27.27 -5.55 36.70
N PRO A 314 -26.60 -6.32 37.58
CA PRO A 314 -25.56 -5.81 38.47
C PRO A 314 -24.32 -5.31 37.70
N GLY A 315 -23.95 -4.05 37.91
CA GLY A 315 -22.91 -3.33 37.16
C GLY A 315 -21.45 -3.80 37.36
N ASP A 316 -21.19 -4.75 38.24
CA ASP A 316 -19.83 -5.19 38.60
C ASP A 316 -19.15 -6.07 37.53
N MET A 317 -19.91 -6.58 36.54
CA MET A 317 -19.36 -7.39 35.43
C MET A 317 -18.94 -6.55 34.21
N ALA A 318 -19.23 -5.24 34.20
CA ALA A 318 -18.99 -4.38 33.03
C ALA A 318 -17.54 -3.88 32.91
N SER A 319 -16.73 -3.95 33.97
CA SER A 319 -15.36 -3.40 33.96
C SER A 319 -14.36 -4.22 33.14
N ASP A 320 -14.65 -5.51 32.92
CA ASP A 320 -13.74 -6.44 32.22
C ASP A 320 -14.08 -6.63 30.74
N LEU A 321 -15.15 -5.98 30.25
CA LEU A 321 -15.55 -6.04 28.85
C LEU A 321 -14.55 -5.27 27.99
N ARG A 322 -13.71 -6.00 27.27
CA ARG A 322 -12.80 -5.47 26.25
C ARG A 322 -13.46 -5.59 24.89
N ALA A 323 -13.63 -4.46 24.20
CA ALA A 323 -14.22 -4.50 22.86
C ALA A 323 -13.27 -5.13 21.82
N ALA A 324 -13.87 -5.85 20.88
CA ALA A 324 -13.20 -6.48 19.76
C ALA A 324 -12.65 -5.44 18.78
N VAL A 325 -11.46 -5.69 18.23
CA VAL A 325 -10.77 -4.74 17.35
C VAL A 325 -11.31 -4.87 15.91
N PRO A 326 -11.63 -3.78 15.21
CA PRO A 326 -12.02 -3.84 13.80
C PRO A 326 -10.93 -4.50 12.95
N TYR A 327 -11.34 -5.46 12.10
CA TYR A 327 -10.43 -6.24 11.27
C TYR A 327 -9.48 -5.36 10.45
N LYS A 328 -9.99 -4.26 9.87
CA LYS A 328 -9.17 -3.38 9.04
C LYS A 328 -8.11 -2.62 9.84
N VAL A 329 -8.41 -2.21 11.06
CA VAL A 329 -7.43 -1.60 11.97
C VAL A 329 -6.34 -2.60 12.33
N ALA A 330 -6.72 -3.83 12.73
CA ALA A 330 -5.77 -4.91 13.01
C ALA A 330 -4.88 -5.23 11.79
N HIS A 331 -5.49 -5.32 10.60
CA HIS A 331 -4.76 -5.57 9.37
C HIS A 331 -3.81 -4.42 9.02
N ALA A 332 -4.25 -3.17 9.16
CA ALA A 332 -3.45 -1.98 8.87
C ALA A 332 -2.23 -1.87 9.79
N VAL A 333 -2.40 -2.06 11.10
CA VAL A 333 -1.28 -1.95 12.06
C VAL A 333 -0.26 -3.07 11.84
N LEU A 334 -0.70 -4.31 11.58
CA LEU A 334 0.20 -5.42 11.26
C LEU A 334 0.88 -5.23 9.88
N ALA A 335 0.16 -4.67 8.91
CA ALA A 335 0.74 -4.31 7.61
C ALA A 335 1.79 -3.21 7.73
N TRP A 336 1.59 -2.24 8.63
CA TRP A 336 2.61 -1.25 8.98
C TRP A 336 3.84 -1.94 9.60
N CYS A 337 3.67 -2.77 10.63
CA CYS A 337 4.79 -3.50 11.24
C CYS A 337 5.56 -4.37 10.24
N ALA A 338 4.85 -5.05 9.33
CA ALA A 338 5.46 -5.87 8.28
C ALA A 338 6.37 -5.08 7.34
N GLN A 339 6.08 -3.79 7.14
CA GLN A 339 6.85 -2.90 6.31
C GLN A 339 7.97 -2.20 7.08
N SER A 340 7.70 -1.72 8.29
CA SER A 340 8.68 -1.07 9.17
C SER A 340 9.65 -2.04 9.83
N ARG A 341 9.39 -3.36 9.76
CA ARG A 341 10.20 -4.45 10.35
C ARG A 341 10.23 -4.42 11.88
N GLU A 342 9.13 -3.96 12.47
CA GLU A 342 8.96 -3.82 13.92
C GLU A 342 8.39 -5.13 14.52
N LEU A 343 9.25 -6.14 14.67
CA LEU A 343 8.85 -7.48 15.13
C LEU A 343 8.17 -7.46 16.51
N GLN A 344 8.75 -6.75 17.47
CA GLN A 344 8.22 -6.69 18.84
C GLN A 344 6.81 -6.08 18.85
N ARG A 345 6.61 -4.97 18.14
CA ARG A 345 5.29 -4.32 18.02
C ARG A 345 4.28 -5.20 17.29
N ALA A 346 4.70 -5.91 16.25
CA ALA A 346 3.84 -6.85 15.57
C ALA A 346 3.29 -7.91 16.54
N LEU A 347 4.15 -8.45 17.42
CA LEU A 347 3.74 -9.41 18.45
C LEU A 347 2.81 -8.78 19.49
N ASP A 348 3.12 -7.57 19.96
CA ASP A 348 2.32 -6.88 20.97
C ASP A 348 0.91 -6.52 20.45
N TYR A 349 0.83 -5.97 19.24
CA TYR A 349 -0.46 -5.69 18.59
C TYR A 349 -1.22 -6.97 18.25
N PHE A 350 -0.54 -8.00 17.70
CA PHE A 350 -1.19 -9.28 17.41
C PHE A 350 -1.75 -9.92 18.69
N LYS A 351 -1.00 -9.88 19.79
CA LYS A 351 -1.45 -10.38 21.10
C LYS A 351 -2.66 -9.60 21.60
N ALA A 352 -2.64 -8.27 21.52
CA ALA A 352 -3.77 -7.42 21.92
C ALA A 352 -5.03 -7.73 21.09
N VAL A 353 -4.90 -7.86 19.76
CA VAL A 353 -6.00 -8.23 18.87
C VAL A 353 -6.51 -9.64 19.20
N ASN A 354 -5.62 -10.62 19.34
CA ASN A 354 -6.02 -12.00 19.67
C ASN A 354 -6.70 -12.10 21.03
N GLN A 355 -6.31 -11.29 22.02
CA GLN A 355 -6.96 -11.28 23.35
C GLN A 355 -8.35 -10.65 23.34
N ARG A 356 -8.59 -9.68 22.44
CA ARG A 356 -9.87 -8.94 22.35
C ARG A 356 -10.85 -9.57 21.38
N GLY A 357 -10.36 -10.32 20.40
CA GLY A 357 -11.13 -10.72 19.24
C GLY A 357 -11.14 -9.64 18.16
N VAL A 358 -11.75 -9.98 17.03
CA VAL A 358 -11.82 -9.17 15.82
C VAL A 358 -13.28 -8.94 15.43
N ALA A 359 -13.66 -7.69 15.24
CA ALA A 359 -14.97 -7.29 14.75
C ALA A 359 -14.91 -7.03 13.24
N MET A 360 -15.97 -7.45 12.53
CA MET A 360 -16.21 -7.06 11.15
C MET A 360 -17.22 -5.91 11.13
N HIS A 361 -17.01 -4.95 10.24
CA HIS A 361 -17.92 -3.82 10.09
C HIS A 361 -19.33 -4.30 9.65
N ALA A 362 -20.39 -3.71 10.23
CA ALA A 362 -21.78 -4.14 10.10
C ALA A 362 -22.38 -4.06 8.68
N GLY A 363 -21.67 -3.45 7.72
CA GLY A 363 -22.01 -3.47 6.29
C GLY A 363 -21.43 -4.64 5.49
N ALA A 364 -20.54 -5.45 6.07
CA ALA A 364 -20.08 -6.68 5.44
C ALA A 364 -21.20 -7.73 5.54
N ALA A 365 -21.59 -8.31 4.40
CA ALA A 365 -22.74 -9.22 4.28
C ALA A 365 -22.65 -10.50 5.15
N ALA A 366 -21.53 -10.75 5.83
CA ALA A 366 -21.30 -11.90 6.68
C ALA A 366 -20.84 -11.49 8.09
N PHE A 367 -21.64 -11.86 9.09
CA PHE A 367 -21.25 -11.81 10.49
C PHE A 367 -20.40 -13.06 10.80
N HIS A 368 -19.18 -12.87 11.29
CA HIS A 368 -18.26 -13.96 11.64
C HIS A 368 -18.09 -14.07 13.17
N PRO A 369 -18.99 -14.78 13.88
CA PRO A 369 -18.98 -14.84 15.35
C PRO A 369 -17.73 -15.48 15.93
N GLU A 370 -17.03 -16.32 15.16
CA GLU A 370 -15.80 -16.97 15.58
C GLU A 370 -14.63 -16.00 15.72
N LEU A 371 -14.61 -14.93 14.89
CA LEU A 371 -13.59 -13.89 14.95
C LEU A 371 -13.76 -12.97 16.15
N ALA A 372 -14.98 -12.73 16.61
CA ALA A 372 -15.24 -11.85 17.74
C ALA A 372 -14.72 -12.40 19.08
N LYS A 373 -14.38 -13.69 19.17
CA LYS A 373 -13.96 -14.34 20.42
C LYS A 373 -12.47 -14.12 20.71
N PRO A 374 -12.07 -14.01 21.98
CA PRO A 374 -10.67 -14.12 22.37
C PRO A 374 -10.03 -15.43 21.88
N GLY A 375 -8.80 -15.36 21.38
CA GLY A 375 -8.07 -16.48 20.80
C GLY A 375 -8.39 -16.76 19.33
N CYS A 376 -9.27 -15.97 18.70
CA CYS A 376 -9.77 -16.23 17.34
C CYS A 376 -8.70 -16.36 16.26
N LEU A 377 -7.52 -15.74 16.41
CA LEU A 377 -6.43 -15.85 15.42
C LEU A 377 -5.61 -17.14 15.58
N THR A 378 -5.89 -17.93 16.61
CA THR A 378 -5.15 -19.15 16.97
C THR A 378 -6.00 -20.42 17.00
N VAL A 379 -7.31 -20.28 16.83
CA VAL A 379 -8.30 -21.36 16.87
C VAL A 379 -8.73 -21.69 15.44
N PRO A 380 -8.78 -22.98 15.05
CA PRO A 380 -9.24 -23.37 13.73
C PRO A 380 -10.72 -23.01 13.54
N SER A 381 -11.07 -22.51 12.36
CA SER A 381 -12.43 -22.23 11.93
C SER A 381 -12.85 -23.21 10.84
N SER A 382 -14.13 -23.58 10.76
CA SER A 382 -14.67 -24.31 9.62
C SER A 382 -15.07 -23.41 8.45
N ASP A 383 -15.22 -22.10 8.69
CA ASP A 383 -15.63 -21.13 7.69
C ASP A 383 -14.44 -20.69 6.82
N ALA A 384 -14.56 -20.85 5.51
CA ALA A 384 -13.51 -20.53 4.54
C ALA A 384 -13.18 -19.03 4.52
N GLU A 385 -14.18 -18.17 4.71
CA GLU A 385 -13.99 -16.71 4.76
C GLU A 385 -13.25 -16.30 6.04
N THR A 386 -13.65 -16.85 7.18
CA THR A 386 -12.93 -16.69 8.45
C THR A 386 -11.48 -17.16 8.34
N GLN A 387 -11.23 -18.34 7.77
CA GLN A 387 -9.87 -18.83 7.52
C GLN A 387 -9.07 -17.87 6.63
N GLN A 388 -9.68 -17.29 5.60
CA GLN A 388 -9.00 -16.33 4.73
C GLN A 388 -8.60 -15.04 5.48
N LEU A 389 -9.45 -14.55 6.37
CA LEU A 389 -9.17 -13.39 7.23
C LEU A 389 -8.08 -13.71 8.26
N GLN A 390 -8.12 -14.88 8.90
CA GLN A 390 -7.07 -15.37 9.80
C GLN A 390 -5.72 -15.47 9.07
N LEU A 391 -5.71 -16.09 7.89
CA LEU A 391 -4.51 -16.22 7.05
C LEU A 391 -3.91 -14.84 6.75
N ALA A 392 -4.73 -13.88 6.34
CA ALA A 392 -4.26 -12.53 6.02
C ALA A 392 -3.55 -11.85 7.20
N LEU A 393 -4.07 -11.97 8.43
CA LEU A 393 -3.41 -11.39 9.62
C LEU A 393 -2.15 -12.17 10.03
N LEU A 394 -2.20 -13.51 9.99
CA LEU A 394 -1.04 -14.38 10.31
C LEU A 394 0.14 -14.11 9.38
N VAL A 395 -0.10 -13.96 8.07
CA VAL A 395 1.00 -13.71 7.12
C VAL A 395 1.60 -12.32 7.29
N LYS A 396 0.85 -11.32 7.78
CA LYS A 396 1.43 -10.01 8.15
C LYS A 396 2.37 -10.13 9.33
N LEU A 397 1.98 -10.90 10.35
CA LEU A 397 2.87 -11.20 11.48
C LEU A 397 4.15 -11.88 10.99
N MET A 398 4.03 -12.87 10.10
CA MET A 398 5.21 -13.52 9.53
C MET A 398 6.05 -12.55 8.68
N ALA A 399 5.43 -11.69 7.88
CA ALA A 399 6.13 -10.72 7.06
C ALA A 399 6.91 -9.67 7.88
N SER A 400 6.57 -9.45 9.15
CA SER A 400 7.35 -8.60 10.07
C SER A 400 8.71 -9.20 10.45
N THR A 401 8.86 -10.53 10.39
CA THR A 401 10.15 -11.22 10.59
C THR A 401 11.08 -11.10 9.40
N LYS A 402 10.64 -10.49 8.29
CA LYS A 402 11.43 -10.33 7.08
C LYS A 402 12.75 -9.62 7.43
N SER A 403 13.87 -10.23 7.05
CA SER A 403 15.26 -9.79 7.34
C SER A 403 15.72 -9.88 8.80
N VAL A 404 14.95 -10.49 9.70
CA VAL A 404 15.40 -10.82 11.05
C VAL A 404 16.09 -12.18 11.02
N LYS A 405 17.41 -12.21 11.27
CA LYS A 405 18.20 -13.45 11.27
C LYS A 405 17.77 -14.40 12.39
N PHE A 406 17.48 -13.84 13.57
CA PHE A 406 17.05 -14.56 14.76
C PHE A 406 15.64 -14.12 15.16
N ASP A 407 14.64 -14.73 14.55
CA ASP A 407 13.21 -14.43 14.77
C ASP A 407 12.61 -15.23 15.94
N GLY A 408 13.44 -15.88 16.76
CA GLY A 408 13.00 -16.68 17.91
C GLY A 408 12.11 -17.87 17.55
N GLY A 409 12.13 -18.31 16.27
CA GLY A 409 11.25 -19.37 15.77
C GLY A 409 9.84 -18.89 15.37
N LEU A 410 9.58 -17.58 15.32
CA LEU A 410 8.25 -17.05 14.98
C LEU A 410 7.77 -17.51 13.60
N ARG A 411 8.64 -17.55 12.58
CA ARG A 411 8.26 -18.09 11.25
C ARG A 411 7.75 -19.52 11.33
N ALA A 412 8.45 -20.37 12.08
CA ALA A 412 8.05 -21.77 12.24
C ALA A 412 6.70 -21.90 12.98
N LEU A 413 6.48 -21.06 14.00
CA LEU A 413 5.19 -21.00 14.71
C LEU A 413 4.04 -20.59 13.79
N VAL A 414 4.22 -19.51 13.01
CA VAL A 414 3.16 -19.06 12.09
C VAL A 414 2.90 -20.09 11.00
N VAL A 415 3.93 -20.72 10.42
CA VAL A 415 3.76 -21.79 9.44
C VAL A 415 2.97 -22.95 10.03
N ARG A 416 3.27 -23.36 11.27
CA ARG A 416 2.51 -24.40 11.97
C ARG A 416 1.06 -23.99 12.21
N ASP A 417 0.81 -22.73 12.57
CA ASP A 417 -0.54 -22.21 12.76
C ASP A 417 -1.33 -22.18 11.45
N VAL A 418 -0.71 -21.76 10.35
CA VAL A 418 -1.32 -21.82 9.00
C VAL A 418 -1.64 -23.26 8.62
N GLN A 419 -0.71 -24.21 8.80
CA GLN A 419 -0.93 -25.63 8.49
C GLN A 419 -2.04 -26.26 9.34
N ARG A 420 -2.20 -25.81 10.59
CA ARG A 420 -3.22 -26.32 11.52
C ARG A 420 -4.59 -25.72 11.27
N GLN A 421 -4.67 -24.44 10.95
CA GLN A 421 -5.92 -23.67 10.93
C GLN A 421 -6.49 -23.47 9.54
N ILE A 422 -5.64 -23.43 8.50
CA ILE A 422 -6.04 -23.03 7.16
C ILE A 422 -6.08 -24.24 6.25
N SER A 423 -7.25 -24.50 5.66
CA SER A 423 -7.39 -25.57 4.68
C SER A 423 -6.55 -25.28 3.42
N PRO A 424 -5.98 -26.31 2.77
CA PRO A 424 -5.20 -26.13 1.54
C PRO A 424 -5.96 -25.39 0.43
N ALA A 425 -7.29 -25.63 0.33
CA ALA A 425 -8.13 -24.96 -0.65
C ALA A 425 -8.17 -23.43 -0.44
N VAL A 426 -8.38 -22.98 0.80
CA VAL A 426 -8.35 -21.54 1.15
C VAL A 426 -6.95 -20.96 0.91
N LEU A 427 -5.90 -21.69 1.27
CA LEU A 427 -4.52 -21.25 1.04
C LEU A 427 -4.21 -21.03 -0.45
N TYR A 428 -4.62 -21.95 -1.33
CA TYR A 428 -4.31 -21.85 -2.77
C TYR A 428 -5.21 -20.83 -3.49
N ALA A 429 -6.41 -20.60 -2.99
CA ALA A 429 -7.31 -19.55 -3.46
C ALA A 429 -6.96 -18.15 -2.94
N ALA A 430 -6.06 -18.04 -1.94
CA ALA A 430 -5.78 -16.77 -1.27
C ALA A 430 -5.29 -15.67 -2.24
N PRO A 431 -5.64 -14.38 -2.00
CA PRO A 431 -5.21 -13.27 -2.83
C PRO A 431 -3.68 -13.21 -2.98
N TRP A 432 -3.19 -12.79 -4.14
CA TRP A 432 -1.75 -12.77 -4.41
C TRP A 432 -0.95 -11.87 -3.45
N GLY A 433 -1.58 -10.84 -2.90
CA GLY A 433 -0.99 -10.01 -1.84
C GLY A 433 -0.74 -10.77 -0.53
N VAL A 434 -1.66 -11.65 -0.13
CA VAL A 434 -1.51 -12.54 1.04
C VAL A 434 -0.41 -13.57 0.78
N ILE A 435 -0.38 -14.15 -0.43
CA ILE A 435 0.69 -15.06 -0.85
C ILE A 435 2.06 -14.36 -0.83
N ASN A 436 2.14 -13.10 -1.26
CA ASN A 436 3.38 -12.32 -1.24
C ASN A 436 3.97 -12.19 0.17
N ASP A 437 3.11 -11.95 1.17
CA ASP A 437 3.53 -11.88 2.56
C ASP A 437 3.89 -13.26 3.12
N LEU A 438 3.21 -14.32 2.67
CA LEU A 438 3.54 -15.70 3.04
C LEU A 438 4.91 -16.13 2.51
N ILE A 439 5.21 -15.89 1.23
CA ILE A 439 6.51 -16.27 0.64
C ILE A 439 7.69 -15.51 1.26
N ALA A 440 7.44 -14.37 1.94
CA ALA A 440 8.49 -13.65 2.65
C ALA A 440 9.05 -14.43 3.86
N GLY A 441 8.30 -15.40 4.39
CA GLY A 441 8.73 -16.27 5.50
C GLY A 441 9.16 -17.69 5.11
N LEU A 442 8.79 -18.19 3.93
CA LEU A 442 9.02 -19.59 3.49
C LEU A 442 10.34 -19.80 2.74
N SER A 443 11.08 -20.91 2.91
CA SER A 443 12.27 -21.17 2.08
C SER A 443 11.98 -21.06 0.57
N VAL A 444 12.99 -20.69 -0.25
CA VAL A 444 12.83 -20.53 -1.71
C VAL A 444 12.17 -21.76 -2.37
N PRO A 445 12.55 -23.01 -2.07
CA PRO A 445 11.86 -24.19 -2.61
C PRO A 445 10.38 -24.27 -2.20
N SER A 446 10.07 -23.96 -0.94
CA SER A 446 8.69 -23.98 -0.42
C SER A 446 7.83 -22.89 -1.06
N ALA A 447 8.40 -21.69 -1.24
CA ALA A 447 7.74 -20.59 -1.94
C ALA A 447 7.44 -20.97 -3.40
N MET A 448 8.39 -21.59 -4.11
CA MET A 448 8.19 -22.07 -5.48
C MET A 448 7.10 -23.14 -5.58
N GLN A 449 7.09 -24.10 -4.66
CA GLN A 449 6.05 -25.13 -4.60
C GLN A 449 4.67 -24.52 -4.34
N LEU A 450 4.58 -23.55 -3.43
CA LEU A 450 3.35 -22.82 -3.15
C LEU A 450 2.85 -22.07 -4.40
N LEU A 451 3.71 -21.29 -5.05
CA LEU A 451 3.36 -20.55 -6.27
C LEU A 451 2.87 -21.48 -7.37
N ARG A 452 3.55 -22.63 -7.56
CA ARG A 452 3.12 -23.66 -8.51
C ARG A 452 1.71 -24.16 -8.18
N ARG A 453 1.44 -24.54 -6.92
CA ARG A 453 0.11 -25.00 -6.50
C ARG A 453 -0.97 -23.92 -6.67
N CYS A 454 -0.70 -22.68 -6.28
CA CYS A 454 -1.63 -21.56 -6.46
C CYS A 454 -1.93 -21.31 -7.95
N SER A 455 -0.96 -21.50 -8.85
CA SER A 455 -1.16 -21.34 -10.30
C SER A 455 -1.92 -22.51 -10.95
N SER A 456 -1.78 -23.72 -10.41
CA SER A 456 -2.44 -24.93 -10.92
C SER A 456 -3.87 -25.11 -10.40
N THR A 457 -4.27 -24.36 -9.37
CA THR A 457 -5.61 -24.45 -8.81
C THR A 457 -6.57 -23.66 -9.70
N SER A 458 -7.41 -24.38 -10.47
CA SER A 458 -8.49 -23.78 -11.24
C SER A 458 -9.52 -23.14 -10.32
N ALA A 459 -9.99 -21.93 -10.67
CA ALA A 459 -11.04 -21.21 -9.96
C ALA A 459 -12.44 -21.83 -10.17
N SER A 460 -12.62 -23.12 -9.85
CA SER A 460 -13.93 -23.76 -9.78
C SER A 460 -14.27 -24.11 -8.32
N ALA A 461 -14.65 -23.09 -7.55
CA ALA A 461 -15.30 -23.28 -6.25
C ALA A 461 -16.64 -22.54 -6.26
N THR A 462 -17.52 -22.93 -7.19
CA THR A 462 -18.96 -22.72 -7.03
C THR A 462 -19.48 -23.86 -6.14
N PRO A 463 -20.20 -23.61 -5.04
CA PRO A 463 -20.70 -24.68 -4.18
C PRO A 463 -21.62 -25.61 -4.98
N ALA A 464 -21.36 -26.91 -4.87
CA ALA A 464 -22.09 -27.97 -5.53
C ALA A 464 -23.61 -27.83 -5.25
N GLN A 465 -24.39 -27.61 -6.31
CA GLN A 465 -25.80 -27.98 -6.31
C GLN A 465 -25.88 -29.51 -6.17
N PRO A 466 -26.79 -30.05 -5.34
CA PRO A 466 -27.02 -31.48 -5.29
C PRO A 466 -27.59 -31.94 -6.64
N GLN A 467 -26.84 -32.76 -7.37
CA GLN A 467 -27.40 -33.50 -8.51
C GLN A 467 -28.36 -34.57 -7.98
N PRO A 468 -29.57 -34.69 -8.54
CA PRO A 468 -30.46 -35.80 -8.24
C PRO A 468 -29.94 -37.08 -8.91
N ALA A 469 -30.31 -38.20 -8.28
CA ALA A 469 -29.88 -39.55 -8.56
C ALA A 469 -30.08 -39.99 -10.02
N GLU A 470 -29.17 -40.86 -10.43
CA GLU A 470 -29.18 -41.68 -11.63
C GLU A 470 -30.45 -42.54 -11.68
N ASP A 471 -31.12 -42.57 -12.84
CA ASP A 471 -31.97 -43.68 -13.25
C ASP A 471 -31.32 -44.30 -14.49
N GLU A 472 -30.96 -45.58 -14.35
CA GLU A 472 -30.53 -46.49 -15.39
C GLU A 472 -31.72 -46.81 -16.32
N ASP A 473 -31.52 -46.78 -17.64
CA ASP A 473 -32.26 -47.68 -18.52
C ASP A 473 -31.44 -48.06 -19.77
N GLU A 474 -31.33 -49.37 -19.96
CA GLU A 474 -30.64 -50.02 -21.08
C GLU A 474 -31.55 -50.05 -22.33
N GLY A 475 -30.99 -49.80 -23.51
CA GLY A 475 -31.74 -49.99 -24.77
C GLY A 475 -30.87 -49.89 -26.01
N ALA A 476 -30.45 -51.05 -26.52
CA ALA A 476 -29.56 -51.26 -27.65
C ALA A 476 -30.09 -50.74 -29.02
N GLY A 477 -29.16 -50.40 -29.93
CA GLY A 477 -29.35 -50.67 -31.37
C GLY A 477 -28.88 -49.64 -32.39
N GLY A 478 -27.60 -49.70 -32.78
CA GLY A 478 -27.15 -49.81 -34.19
C GLY A 478 -27.19 -48.60 -35.15
N GLY A 479 -26.07 -48.42 -35.87
CA GLY A 479 -26.06 -47.93 -37.27
C GLY A 479 -25.39 -46.57 -37.49
N GLY A 480 -24.15 -46.60 -38.01
CA GLY A 480 -23.33 -45.40 -38.16
C GLY A 480 -23.67 -44.46 -39.33
N LYS A 481 -23.07 -43.27 -39.28
CA LYS A 481 -22.61 -42.50 -40.45
C LYS A 481 -21.69 -41.36 -39.99
N ALA A 482 -20.61 -41.17 -40.74
CA ALA A 482 -19.66 -40.08 -40.62
C ALA A 482 -20.33 -38.71 -40.77
N ALA A 483 -19.95 -37.75 -39.93
CA ALA A 483 -20.13 -36.33 -40.18
C ALA A 483 -18.99 -35.55 -39.49
N ALA A 484 -18.53 -34.52 -40.20
CA ALA A 484 -17.31 -33.78 -40.00
C ALA A 484 -17.38 -32.74 -38.86
N ALA A 485 -16.19 -32.43 -38.34
CA ALA A 485 -15.73 -31.12 -37.88
C ALA A 485 -16.65 -30.29 -36.98
N THR A 486 -16.29 -30.19 -35.70
CA THR A 486 -16.19 -28.92 -34.99
C THR A 486 -15.33 -29.12 -33.74
N ASP A 487 -14.02 -28.88 -33.89
CA ASP A 487 -13.13 -28.59 -32.77
C ASP A 487 -13.65 -27.35 -32.05
N THR A 488 -14.47 -27.59 -31.03
CA THR A 488 -14.73 -26.59 -29.99
C THR A 488 -13.53 -26.67 -29.05
N PRO A 489 -12.76 -25.58 -28.86
CA PRO A 489 -11.70 -25.62 -27.87
C PRO A 489 -12.38 -25.84 -26.51
N LEU A 490 -12.16 -27.03 -25.95
CA LEU A 490 -12.36 -27.30 -24.54
C LEU A 490 -11.82 -26.10 -23.77
N ASN A 491 -12.72 -25.35 -23.11
CA ASN A 491 -12.38 -24.28 -22.19
C ASN A 491 -11.44 -24.86 -21.13
N VAL A 492 -10.14 -24.77 -21.39
CA VAL A 492 -9.10 -25.11 -20.42
C VAL A 492 -9.34 -24.19 -19.24
N PRO A 493 -9.55 -24.71 -18.03
CA PRO A 493 -9.73 -23.87 -16.86
C PRO A 493 -8.56 -22.89 -16.76
N GLU A 494 -8.84 -21.59 -16.81
CA GLU A 494 -7.82 -20.55 -16.82
C GLU A 494 -6.92 -20.69 -15.59
N SER A 495 -5.70 -21.17 -15.81
CA SER A 495 -4.69 -21.26 -14.76
C SER A 495 -4.42 -19.85 -14.24
N ARG A 496 -4.45 -19.69 -12.92
CA ARG A 496 -4.22 -18.40 -12.27
C ARG A 496 -2.78 -17.94 -12.53
N THR A 497 -2.59 -16.99 -13.43
CA THR A 497 -1.26 -16.45 -13.79
C THR A 497 -0.59 -15.79 -12.59
N ILE A 498 0.68 -16.13 -12.34
CA ILE A 498 1.49 -15.56 -11.25
C ILE A 498 1.95 -14.15 -11.66
N PRO A 499 1.58 -13.10 -10.92
CA PRO A 499 2.01 -11.74 -11.23
C PRO A 499 3.52 -11.54 -11.11
N PHE A 500 4.08 -10.69 -11.98
CA PHE A 500 5.52 -10.35 -12.00
C PHE A 500 6.08 -9.96 -10.62
N TYR A 501 5.33 -9.20 -9.83
CA TYR A 501 5.83 -8.71 -8.54
C TYR A 501 6.13 -9.83 -7.53
N LEU A 502 5.48 -11.00 -7.63
CA LEU A 502 5.80 -12.16 -6.80
C LEU A 502 7.15 -12.75 -7.18
N TRP A 503 7.40 -12.84 -8.48
CA TRP A 503 8.70 -13.27 -9.00
C TRP A 503 9.81 -12.31 -8.58
N ALA A 504 9.58 -11.00 -8.70
CA ALA A 504 10.52 -9.99 -8.24
C ALA A 504 10.71 -10.03 -6.71
N ALA A 505 9.67 -10.35 -5.94
CA ALA A 505 9.77 -10.53 -4.49
C ALA A 505 10.63 -11.75 -4.12
N LEU A 506 10.47 -12.86 -4.85
CA LEU A 506 11.29 -14.06 -4.69
C LEU A 506 12.75 -13.79 -5.06
N LEU A 507 13.01 -13.10 -6.19
CA LEU A 507 14.37 -12.73 -6.58
C LEU A 507 15.04 -11.81 -5.55
N ARG A 508 14.32 -10.81 -5.02
CA ARG A 508 14.80 -9.97 -3.90
C ARG A 508 15.12 -10.76 -2.64
N ARG A 509 14.47 -11.90 -2.44
CA ARG A 509 14.78 -12.77 -1.32
C ARG A 509 16.08 -13.51 -1.58
N CYS A 510 16.23 -14.17 -2.73
CA CYS A 510 17.48 -14.83 -3.10
C CYS A 510 18.65 -13.86 -2.99
N GLY A 511 18.49 -12.63 -3.48
CA GLY A 511 19.51 -11.59 -3.39
C GLY A 511 19.87 -11.15 -1.97
N ARG A 512 18.91 -11.12 -1.04
CA ARG A 512 19.16 -10.74 0.38
C ARG A 512 19.74 -11.88 1.22
N GLU A 513 19.40 -13.11 0.88
CA GLU A 513 19.94 -14.32 1.53
C GLU A 513 21.26 -14.77 0.87
N HIS A 514 21.74 -14.02 -0.14
CA HIS A 514 22.93 -14.33 -0.95
C HIS A 514 22.91 -15.74 -1.56
N LEU A 515 21.72 -16.19 -1.98
CA LEU A 515 21.50 -17.43 -2.73
C LEU A 515 21.80 -17.17 -4.21
N GLN A 516 23.09 -17.13 -4.55
CA GLN A 516 23.61 -16.72 -5.87
C GLN A 516 23.04 -17.59 -7.00
N ASP A 517 23.21 -18.91 -6.90
CA ASP A 517 22.81 -19.87 -7.93
C ASP A 517 21.30 -19.81 -8.21
N GLU A 518 20.48 -19.72 -7.14
CA GLU A 518 19.04 -19.59 -7.26
C GLU A 518 18.62 -18.23 -7.84
N ALA A 519 19.33 -17.15 -7.48
CA ALA A 519 19.04 -15.81 -8.01
C ALA A 519 19.35 -15.74 -9.51
N GLU A 520 20.50 -16.24 -9.94
CA GLU A 520 20.91 -16.26 -11.35
C GLU A 520 19.97 -17.14 -12.19
N SER A 521 19.66 -18.33 -11.70
CA SER A 521 18.71 -19.24 -12.35
C SER A 521 17.32 -18.62 -12.49
N LEU A 522 16.83 -17.96 -11.43
CA LEU A 522 15.54 -17.27 -11.46
C LEU A 522 15.56 -16.06 -12.38
N PHE A 523 16.62 -15.25 -12.35
CA PHE A 523 16.78 -14.08 -13.22
C PHE A 523 16.77 -14.47 -14.71
N LEU A 524 17.50 -15.53 -15.08
CA LEU A 524 17.50 -16.09 -16.44
C LEU A 524 16.13 -16.66 -16.82
N PHE A 525 15.50 -17.40 -15.91
CA PHE A 525 14.16 -17.96 -16.13
C PHE A 525 13.14 -16.86 -16.42
N LEU A 526 13.11 -15.79 -15.62
CA LEU A 526 12.15 -14.70 -15.78
C LEU A 526 12.31 -13.99 -17.11
N ARG A 527 13.54 -13.71 -17.52
CA ARG A 527 13.84 -13.04 -18.79
C ARG A 527 13.50 -13.88 -20.01
N LYS A 528 13.70 -15.21 -19.96
CA LYS A 528 13.44 -16.10 -21.09
C LYS A 528 11.99 -16.55 -21.22
N LYS A 529 11.25 -16.63 -20.11
CA LYS A 529 9.90 -17.22 -20.09
C LYS A 529 8.76 -16.21 -20.10
N PHE A 530 9.01 -14.95 -19.75
CA PHE A 530 7.98 -13.93 -19.65
C PHE A 530 8.29 -12.74 -20.55
N SER A 531 7.26 -12.17 -21.15
CA SER A 531 7.33 -10.86 -21.81
C SER A 531 7.43 -9.77 -20.74
N ILE A 532 8.65 -9.36 -20.40
CA ILE A 532 8.91 -8.32 -19.40
C ILE A 532 8.93 -6.94 -20.05
N THR A 533 8.39 -5.94 -19.34
CA THR A 533 8.50 -4.53 -19.73
C THR A 533 9.88 -3.96 -19.39
N ALA A 534 10.24 -2.80 -19.96
CA ALA A 534 11.50 -2.12 -19.63
C ALA A 534 11.65 -1.81 -18.14
N LEU A 535 10.56 -1.39 -17.48
CA LEU A 535 10.55 -1.10 -16.04
C LEU A 535 10.75 -2.37 -15.20
N GLU A 536 10.11 -3.47 -15.58
CA GLU A 536 10.27 -4.76 -14.91
C GLU A 536 11.69 -5.31 -15.09
N LYS A 537 12.26 -5.23 -16.29
CA LYS A 537 13.66 -5.61 -16.52
C LYS A 537 14.62 -4.76 -15.70
N ARG A 538 14.41 -3.43 -15.67
CA ARG A 538 15.21 -2.50 -14.84
C ARG A 538 15.15 -2.88 -13.36
N GLU A 539 13.97 -3.25 -12.86
CA GLU A 539 13.81 -3.76 -11.49
C GLU A 539 14.59 -5.06 -11.25
N LEU A 540 14.53 -6.03 -12.17
CA LEU A 540 15.29 -7.28 -12.03
C LEU A 540 16.80 -7.04 -12.03
N VAL A 541 17.28 -6.16 -12.91
CA VAL A 541 18.70 -5.74 -12.99
C VAL A 541 19.14 -5.07 -11.69
N GLU A 542 18.35 -4.13 -11.15
CA GLU A 542 18.63 -3.50 -9.86
C GLU A 542 18.76 -4.53 -8.73
N ILE A 543 17.89 -5.55 -8.71
CA ILE A 543 17.92 -6.59 -7.68
C ILE A 543 19.22 -7.41 -7.77
N MET A 544 19.62 -7.82 -8.98
CA MET A 544 20.86 -8.58 -9.19
C MET A 544 22.10 -7.75 -8.84
N MET A 545 22.19 -6.51 -9.33
CA MET A 545 23.30 -5.61 -9.00
C MET A 545 23.40 -5.38 -7.49
N ARG A 546 22.26 -5.19 -6.80
CA ARG A 546 22.26 -5.01 -5.34
C ARG A 546 22.70 -6.26 -4.60
N MET A 547 22.37 -7.46 -5.08
CA MET A 547 22.83 -8.71 -4.48
C MET A 547 24.36 -8.75 -4.44
N TYR A 548 25.03 -8.56 -5.57
CA TYR A 548 26.50 -8.57 -5.66
C TYR A 548 27.13 -7.40 -4.91
N ALA A 549 26.53 -6.20 -4.98
CA ALA A 549 27.03 -5.01 -4.30
C ALA A 549 26.95 -5.08 -2.77
N THR A 550 26.09 -5.93 -2.21
CA THR A 550 25.92 -6.08 -0.74
C THR A 550 26.60 -7.32 -0.17
N MET A 551 27.26 -8.12 -1.00
CA MET A 551 28.11 -9.23 -0.53
C MET A 551 29.30 -8.73 0.28
N HIS A 552 29.86 -9.61 1.10
CA HIS A 552 31.01 -9.29 1.94
C HIS A 552 32.14 -10.32 1.68
N PRO A 553 33.20 -9.94 0.93
CA PRO A 553 33.39 -8.64 0.25
C PRO A 553 32.41 -8.42 -0.91
N ALA A 554 32.22 -7.17 -1.32
CA ALA A 554 31.37 -6.83 -2.46
C ALA A 554 31.98 -7.40 -3.76
N ASP A 555 31.12 -7.89 -4.64
CA ASP A 555 31.54 -8.48 -5.93
C ASP A 555 31.40 -7.44 -7.06
N PHE A 556 32.41 -6.58 -7.18
CA PHE A 556 32.46 -5.56 -8.22
C PHE A 556 32.42 -6.14 -9.65
N PRO A 557 33.22 -7.18 -10.00
CA PRO A 557 33.20 -7.77 -11.33
C PRO A 557 31.81 -8.25 -11.75
N SER A 558 31.09 -8.98 -10.88
CA SER A 558 29.74 -9.46 -11.19
C SER A 558 28.73 -8.32 -11.30
N THR A 559 28.83 -7.31 -10.43
CA THR A 559 27.96 -6.11 -10.51
C THR A 559 28.18 -5.36 -11.83
N MET A 560 29.45 -5.21 -12.24
CA MET A 560 29.83 -4.59 -13.50
C MET A 560 29.35 -5.41 -14.70
N ASP A 561 29.51 -6.73 -14.68
CA ASP A 561 29.07 -7.61 -15.76
C ASP A 561 27.55 -7.50 -15.99
N VAL A 562 26.75 -7.53 -14.93
CA VAL A 562 25.29 -7.30 -15.02
C VAL A 562 24.97 -5.94 -15.65
N PHE A 563 25.69 -4.89 -15.27
CA PHE A 563 25.49 -3.55 -15.85
C PHE A 563 25.88 -3.50 -17.33
N LEU A 564 27.03 -4.05 -17.70
CA LEU A 564 27.49 -4.10 -19.09
C LEU A 564 26.55 -4.90 -19.97
N GLN A 565 26.07 -6.06 -19.50
CA GLN A 565 25.25 -6.97 -20.29
C GLN A 565 23.78 -6.54 -20.41
N HIS A 566 23.24 -5.80 -19.44
CA HIS A 566 21.81 -5.51 -19.39
C HIS A 566 21.44 -4.03 -19.42
N VAL A 567 22.39 -3.14 -19.17
CA VAL A 567 22.20 -1.69 -19.22
C VAL A 567 22.88 -1.11 -20.45
N LEU A 568 24.18 -1.35 -20.63
CA LEU A 568 24.91 -0.84 -21.80
C LEU A 568 24.63 -1.68 -23.06
N ARG A 569 24.56 -3.00 -22.90
CA ARG A 569 24.13 -3.92 -23.95
C ARG A 569 22.68 -4.30 -23.75
N VAL A 570 21.98 -4.50 -24.87
CA VAL A 570 20.60 -4.99 -24.88
C VAL A 570 20.63 -6.39 -25.49
N PRO A 571 20.39 -7.45 -24.71
CA PRO A 571 20.26 -8.80 -25.24
C PRO A 571 19.11 -8.89 -26.24
N ASP A 572 19.28 -9.71 -27.27
CA ASP A 572 18.28 -9.87 -28.33
C ASP A 572 16.91 -10.28 -27.77
N GLY A 573 15.86 -9.59 -28.22
CA GLY A 573 14.48 -9.85 -27.80
C GLY A 573 14.08 -9.28 -26.44
N GLU A 574 14.98 -8.58 -25.74
CA GLU A 574 14.68 -7.95 -24.46
C GLU A 574 14.51 -6.43 -24.57
N PRO A 575 13.71 -5.79 -23.70
CA PRO A 575 13.61 -4.33 -23.67
C PRO A 575 14.94 -3.68 -23.21
N PRO A 576 15.25 -2.46 -23.66
CA PRO A 576 16.41 -1.70 -23.17
C PRO A 576 16.19 -1.22 -21.73
N VAL A 577 17.28 -1.10 -20.97
CA VAL A 577 17.28 -0.52 -19.62
C VAL A 577 18.10 0.76 -19.65
N THR A 578 17.52 1.88 -19.23
CA THR A 578 18.23 3.16 -19.12
C THR A 578 19.14 3.17 -17.90
N ALA A 579 20.40 3.53 -18.08
CA ALA A 579 21.30 3.78 -16.96
C ALA A 579 20.80 4.99 -16.15
N ASP A 580 20.55 4.80 -14.86
CA ASP A 580 20.10 5.85 -13.95
C ASP A 580 21.03 5.98 -12.74
N ALA A 581 20.83 7.04 -11.96
CA ALA A 581 21.65 7.33 -10.79
C ALA A 581 21.70 6.15 -9.80
N VAL A 582 20.62 5.38 -9.64
CA VAL A 582 20.58 4.26 -8.70
C VAL A 582 21.47 3.10 -9.17
N LEU A 583 21.45 2.77 -10.46
CA LEU A 583 22.32 1.72 -11.00
C LEU A 583 23.80 2.12 -10.90
N TYR A 584 24.12 3.38 -11.20
CA TYR A 584 25.48 3.91 -11.01
C TYR A 584 25.91 3.92 -9.55
N GLU A 585 25.05 4.32 -8.62
CA GLU A 585 25.34 4.27 -7.19
C GLU A 585 25.64 2.84 -6.71
N LEU A 586 24.94 1.83 -7.23
CA LEU A 586 25.23 0.42 -6.90
C LEU A 586 26.62 -0.01 -7.41
N LEU A 587 27.02 0.46 -8.59
CA LEU A 587 28.38 0.23 -9.11
C LEU A 587 29.44 0.94 -8.25
N ILE A 588 29.20 2.20 -7.88
CA ILE A 588 30.12 2.96 -7.02
C ILE A 588 30.27 2.28 -5.66
N LYS A 589 29.16 1.82 -5.06
CA LYS A 589 29.14 1.15 -3.75
C LYS A 589 29.78 -0.24 -3.79
N SER A 590 29.72 -0.94 -4.93
CA SER A 590 30.35 -2.26 -5.10
C SER A 590 31.82 -2.18 -5.45
N ALA A 591 32.34 -1.02 -5.86
CA ALA A 591 33.72 -0.84 -6.32
C ALA A 591 34.76 -1.35 -5.31
N ASP A 592 35.68 -2.17 -5.83
CA ASP A 592 36.79 -2.79 -5.09
C ASP A 592 37.88 -1.78 -4.68
N SER A 593 37.90 -0.62 -5.33
CA SER A 593 38.89 0.42 -5.15
C SER A 593 38.31 1.81 -5.34
N ARG A 594 38.92 2.80 -4.69
CA ARG A 594 38.54 4.21 -4.85
C ARG A 594 38.70 4.70 -6.29
N ASN A 595 39.70 4.20 -7.01
CA ASN A 595 39.92 4.59 -8.41
C ASN A 595 38.78 4.08 -9.29
N ALA A 596 38.37 2.81 -9.13
CA ALA A 596 37.22 2.27 -9.84
C ALA A 596 35.94 3.06 -9.51
N ALA A 597 35.69 3.32 -8.22
CA ALA A 597 34.55 4.12 -7.77
C ALA A 597 34.55 5.52 -8.42
N MET A 598 35.70 6.21 -8.47
CA MET A 598 35.84 7.53 -9.06
C MET A 598 35.60 7.50 -10.58
N MET A 599 36.13 6.49 -11.27
CA MET A 599 35.91 6.34 -12.71
C MET A 599 34.42 6.12 -13.02
N VAL A 600 33.74 5.27 -12.25
CA VAL A 600 32.28 5.06 -12.39
C VAL A 600 31.51 6.35 -12.08
N PHE A 601 31.92 7.12 -11.07
CA PHE A 601 31.30 8.41 -10.76
C PHE A 601 31.43 9.40 -11.93
N LEU A 602 32.62 9.54 -12.52
CA LEU A 602 32.84 10.41 -13.66
C LEU A 602 32.05 9.96 -14.90
N GLU A 603 31.97 8.65 -15.15
CA GLU A 603 31.15 8.08 -16.22
C GLU A 603 29.66 8.40 -16.01
N ALA A 604 29.16 8.26 -14.77
CA ALA A 604 27.79 8.61 -14.43
C ALA A 604 27.50 10.10 -14.69
N CYS A 605 28.43 11.00 -14.34
CA CYS A 605 28.33 12.42 -14.66
C CYS A 605 28.32 12.67 -16.18
N ALA A 606 29.18 11.98 -16.94
CA ALA A 606 29.23 12.07 -18.40
C ALA A 606 27.93 11.57 -19.04
N ALA A 607 27.31 10.54 -18.47
CA ALA A 607 26.01 10.02 -18.88
C ALA A 607 24.81 10.89 -18.44
N GLY A 608 25.05 12.00 -17.72
CA GLY A 608 23.99 12.89 -17.22
C GLY A 608 23.19 12.32 -16.05
N ALA A 609 23.71 11.31 -15.34
CA ALA A 609 23.05 10.77 -14.16
C ALA A 609 23.16 11.76 -12.97
N ALA A 610 22.02 12.09 -12.37
CA ALA A 610 21.95 13.00 -11.22
C ALA A 610 22.39 12.29 -9.92
N LEU A 611 23.71 12.18 -9.71
CA LEU A 611 24.28 11.66 -8.48
C LEU A 611 24.15 12.68 -7.33
N THR A 612 24.02 12.18 -6.10
CA THR A 612 23.87 13.01 -4.90
C THR A 612 25.23 13.53 -4.41
N GLU A 613 25.22 14.71 -3.78
CA GLU A 613 26.39 15.27 -3.10
C GLU A 613 26.95 14.31 -2.04
N GLU A 614 26.08 13.61 -1.32
CA GLU A 614 26.44 12.58 -0.33
C GLU A 614 27.31 11.47 -0.93
N VAL A 615 27.03 11.03 -2.16
CA VAL A 615 27.84 10.01 -2.85
C VAL A 615 29.24 10.54 -3.17
N PHE A 616 29.34 11.80 -3.60
CA PHE A 616 30.62 12.46 -3.84
C PHE A 616 31.42 12.63 -2.54
N GLU A 617 30.79 13.13 -1.48
CA GLU A 617 31.40 13.28 -0.17
C GLU A 617 31.86 11.95 0.41
N ALA A 618 31.06 10.89 0.31
CA ALA A 618 31.43 9.55 0.74
C ALA A 618 32.65 9.04 -0.02
N LEU A 619 32.73 9.29 -1.33
CA LEU A 619 33.83 8.88 -2.18
C LEU A 619 35.13 9.65 -1.88
N MET A 620 35.01 10.94 -1.54
CA MET A 620 36.15 11.79 -1.20
C MET A 620 36.64 11.59 0.25
N GLY A 621 35.70 11.36 1.17
CA GLY A 621 35.92 11.24 2.61
C GLY A 621 36.19 9.82 3.11
N SER A 622 35.89 8.77 2.33
CA SER A 622 36.05 7.38 2.78
C SER A 622 37.51 7.04 3.16
N THR A 623 37.74 6.87 4.46
CA THR A 623 38.98 6.33 5.02
C THR A 623 39.11 4.82 4.83
N GLN A 624 38.01 4.11 4.53
CA GLN A 624 37.98 2.67 4.23
C GLN A 624 38.91 2.29 3.06
N TYR A 625 39.10 3.19 2.08
CA TYR A 625 40.02 2.96 0.97
C TYR A 625 41.41 3.57 1.19
N LYS A 626 41.71 4.23 2.32
CA LYS A 626 43.09 4.68 2.60
C LYS A 626 44.04 3.47 2.74
N THR A 627 43.54 2.34 3.23
CA THR A 627 44.29 1.08 3.33
C THR A 627 44.52 0.44 1.97
N VAL A 628 43.50 0.41 1.09
CA VAL A 628 43.61 -0.17 -0.27
C VAL A 628 44.36 0.76 -1.23
N ALA A 629 44.20 2.09 -1.14
CA ALA A 629 45.02 3.05 -1.88
C ALA A 629 46.49 3.07 -1.39
N SER A 630 46.74 2.68 -0.13
CA SER A 630 48.11 2.42 0.34
C SER A 630 48.67 1.07 -0.15
N LEU A 631 47.79 0.13 -0.52
CA LEU A 631 48.14 -1.15 -1.14
C LEU A 631 48.32 -1.03 -2.66
N SER A 632 47.57 -0.16 -3.34
CA SER A 632 47.79 0.17 -4.76
C SER A 632 49.03 1.03 -4.98
N ARG A 633 49.46 1.81 -3.96
CA ARG A 633 50.82 2.36 -3.90
C ARG A 633 51.91 1.32 -3.59
N LYS A 634 51.53 0.06 -3.32
CA LYS A 634 52.44 -1.05 -2.94
C LYS A 634 52.33 -2.28 -3.85
N LEU A 635 51.61 -2.22 -4.96
CA LEU A 635 51.61 -3.25 -6.01
C LEU A 635 52.09 -2.64 -7.34
N PRO A 636 52.78 -3.44 -8.17
CA PRO A 636 54.07 -3.04 -8.72
C PRO A 636 53.90 -2.52 -10.14
N HIS A 637 53.69 -1.21 -10.26
CA HIS A 637 54.05 -0.51 -11.48
C HIS A 637 55.35 0.24 -11.20
N ASP A 638 56.41 -0.29 -11.81
CA ASP A 638 57.76 0.27 -11.92
C ASP A 638 58.55 0.44 -10.61
N TYR A 639 59.11 -0.68 -10.15
CA TYR A 639 60.23 -0.67 -9.19
C TYR A 639 61.49 0.05 -9.71
N ALA A 640 61.53 0.51 -10.97
CA ALA A 640 62.70 1.11 -11.60
C ALA A 640 62.84 2.64 -11.38
N ALA A 641 61.90 3.32 -10.73
CA ALA A 641 61.89 4.79 -10.70
C ALA A 641 61.58 5.42 -9.33
N SER A 642 61.87 4.74 -8.22
CA SER A 642 61.82 5.41 -6.91
C SER A 642 63.15 6.10 -6.61
N SER A 643 63.13 7.32 -6.07
CA SER A 643 64.35 8.01 -5.60
C SER A 643 65.10 7.24 -4.51
N LEU A 644 64.44 6.25 -3.90
CA LEU A 644 65.05 5.31 -2.97
C LEU A 644 66.01 4.35 -3.66
N ASP A 645 65.75 3.99 -4.92
CA ASP A 645 66.50 3.00 -5.69
C ASP A 645 67.90 3.51 -6.06
N ALA A 646 68.05 4.83 -6.20
CA ALA A 646 69.34 5.49 -6.35
C ALA A 646 70.20 5.46 -5.06
N GLN A 647 69.61 5.13 -3.91
CA GLN A 647 70.28 5.08 -2.60
C GLN A 647 70.56 3.64 -2.13
N LEU A 648 70.01 2.63 -2.80
CA LEU A 648 70.28 1.21 -2.51
C LEU A 648 71.62 0.81 -3.14
N LYS A 649 72.44 0.05 -2.42
CA LYS A 649 73.76 -0.40 -2.91
C LYS A 649 73.68 -1.70 -3.70
N ILE A 650 72.49 -2.31 -3.80
CA ILE A 650 72.26 -3.55 -4.54
C ILE A 650 71.86 -3.26 -6.00
N PRO A 651 72.45 -3.95 -7.00
CA PRO A 651 72.15 -3.74 -8.41
C PRO A 651 70.72 -4.14 -8.78
N ALA A 652 70.21 -3.52 -9.86
CA ALA A 652 68.79 -3.60 -10.24
C ALA A 652 68.28 -5.01 -10.59
N ASN A 653 69.20 -5.93 -10.90
CA ASN A 653 68.94 -7.32 -11.25
C ASN A 653 68.96 -8.29 -10.07
N ALA A 654 69.18 -7.81 -8.84
CA ALA A 654 69.13 -8.66 -7.66
C ALA A 654 67.69 -9.06 -7.29
N ASP A 655 67.57 -10.18 -6.59
CA ASP A 655 66.31 -10.72 -6.11
C ASP A 655 65.50 -9.66 -5.33
N ALA A 656 64.19 -9.63 -5.59
CA ALA A 656 63.26 -8.67 -5.01
C ALA A 656 63.22 -8.76 -3.48
N HIS A 657 63.48 -9.94 -2.91
CA HIS A 657 63.58 -10.13 -1.46
C HIS A 657 64.80 -9.40 -0.87
N LEU A 658 65.98 -9.54 -1.45
CA LEU A 658 67.20 -8.85 -1.03
C LEU A 658 67.08 -7.32 -1.14
N ARG A 659 66.44 -6.83 -2.23
CA ARG A 659 66.21 -5.38 -2.41
C ARG A 659 65.21 -4.84 -1.39
N ARG A 660 64.18 -5.62 -1.04
CA ARG A 660 63.23 -5.27 0.02
C ARG A 660 63.91 -5.17 1.38
N GLU A 661 64.82 -6.09 1.69
CA GLU A 661 65.55 -6.08 2.96
C GLU A 661 66.49 -4.87 3.08
N GLU A 662 67.24 -4.56 2.03
CA GLU A 662 68.12 -3.39 2.02
C GLU A 662 67.34 -2.07 2.11
N ALA A 663 66.19 -1.98 1.45
CA ALA A 663 65.29 -0.83 1.56
C ALA A 663 64.70 -0.66 2.97
N LEU A 664 64.46 -1.75 3.69
CA LEU A 664 64.02 -1.70 5.08
C LEU A 664 65.17 -1.25 6.00
N ARG A 665 66.39 -1.76 5.76
CA ARG A 665 67.60 -1.38 6.48
C ARG A 665 67.95 0.10 6.27
N ALA A 666 67.86 0.61 5.04
CA ALA A 666 68.09 2.02 4.71
C ALA A 666 67.07 2.98 5.39
N ARG A 667 65.88 2.48 5.71
CA ARG A 667 64.83 3.22 6.42
C ARG A 667 64.89 3.07 7.94
N GLY A 668 65.90 2.38 8.47
CA GLY A 668 66.05 2.12 9.91
C GLY A 668 64.92 1.28 10.52
N LYS A 669 64.25 0.45 9.70
CA LYS A 669 63.16 -0.40 10.17
C LYS A 669 63.71 -1.77 10.57
N PRO A 670 63.25 -2.34 11.71
CA PRO A 670 63.68 -3.66 12.14
C PRO A 670 63.30 -4.72 11.09
N LEU A 671 64.26 -5.58 10.77
CA LEU A 671 64.09 -6.71 9.89
C LEU A 671 63.68 -7.92 10.73
N TYR A 672 62.56 -8.52 10.37
CA TYR A 672 62.09 -9.76 10.98
C TYR A 672 62.42 -10.88 9.99
N ASP A 673 63.20 -11.87 10.43
CA ASP A 673 63.36 -13.12 9.67
C ASP A 673 62.01 -13.87 9.66
N SER A 674 61.87 -14.81 8.74
CA SER A 674 60.80 -15.80 8.60
C SER A 674 60.43 -16.57 9.89
N THR A 675 61.25 -16.48 10.94
CA THR A 675 60.97 -17.00 12.29
C THR A 675 60.35 -15.97 13.25
N GLY A 676 60.24 -14.71 12.86
CA GLY A 676 59.59 -13.64 13.63
C GLY A 676 60.46 -12.95 14.67
N ASP A 677 61.77 -13.26 14.75
CA ASP A 677 62.70 -12.54 15.61
C ASP A 677 63.27 -11.28 14.92
N ALA A 678 63.33 -10.18 15.67
CA ALA A 678 63.95 -8.92 15.23
C ALA A 678 65.44 -8.93 15.61
N GLY A 679 66.32 -8.89 14.60
CA GLY A 679 67.75 -8.62 14.77
C GLY A 679 68.07 -7.14 14.69
#